data_AF-A0A1Y0V1K6-F1
#
_entry.id   AF-A0A1Y0V1K6-F1
#
_cell.length_a   1.000
_cell.length_b   1.000
_cell.length_c   1.000
_cell.angle_alpha   90.00
_cell.angle_beta   90.00
_cell.angle_gamma   90.00
#
_symmetry.space_group_name_H-M   'P 1'
#
loop_
_entity.id
_entity.type
_entity.pdbx_description
1 polymer ?
#
loop_
_entity_poly.entity_id
_entity_poly.type
_entity_poly.pdbx_seq_one_letter_code
_entity_poly.pdbx_strand_id
1 'polypeptide(L)'
;MTTPDWTSGSSYTWVGPATGGVWTDASNWEYDGQPATHVPDAQTGGTITIPAGATVTIPADVTTLGPGNSVVLDVQGTLNIASGSSNLAFQTLTVENGGNVNVSRTLQLSSGLQINSGGTATFEGVTQDWTNPTLNFSSQPGGTLNIDNSNIVMGTVNGSGGQGALNITGGSVVSTAGNSTNMSGPITVTGSTFTENTSLTGTLTLNDGATATLGTNSWPSDGSTVVFGSGNNTLVLPNQQYAANKVTIENLKNGDRLGVESTEVTTATLSANNVKLDTTSGTPIQAKAVTYDSSFTTAPTGSDTQTTTIDNAQGVICFLAGSMIATPKGVVAVEDIRRGDEVLTFVNSVTHVRPVVWAGMAQATVNPALPDDMAGYPVRILADAIAPGVPYQDLLVTAEHGIFANGYLVPARMLVNGSSIFFDRAVTEYAYYHVETAEHSIIMANGMLTESYLDTGNRRNFVSDGNVVTIGAKAKNWAEHAAVPLGTARHVVEPMWRVLAARAPEVAGHMAASAKPDMTRNHGLHLVTAAGTVIRPLRAMGRNISFMLPAGVESVRLVSRAARPCDVEGPFVDKRRVLGVLAGRVTVLSAGTATEITAHLAEADGANGWQDMPQPTARWTDGNALLPLGTTTARGPALLTVEVLQAGPYLATPAEFTLPVAANG
;
A
#
# COMPACT_ATOMS: atom_id res chain seq x y z
N MET A 1 -7.92 34.74 56.91
CA MET A 1 -8.86 34.53 55.80
C MET A 1 -9.22 33.06 55.82
N THR A 2 -10.48 32.73 55.97
CA THR A 2 -10.97 31.35 55.83
C THR A 2 -10.78 30.94 54.38
N THR A 3 -10.01 29.89 54.14
CA THR A 3 -9.91 29.24 52.82
C THR A 3 -11.34 28.98 52.30
N PRO A 4 -11.69 29.40 51.08
CA PRO A 4 -13.00 29.12 50.51
C PRO A 4 -13.29 27.62 50.59
N ASP A 5 -14.53 27.24 50.91
CA ASP A 5 -14.99 25.90 50.63
C ASP A 5 -14.88 25.71 49.10
N TRP A 6 -14.08 24.72 48.69
CA TRP A 6 -13.80 24.30 47.31
C TRP A 6 -15.03 23.98 46.42
N THR A 7 -16.23 24.13 46.96
CA THR A 7 -17.52 23.99 46.29
C THR A 7 -18.11 25.32 45.81
N SER A 8 -17.46 26.48 46.06
CA SER A 8 -18.03 27.82 45.83
C SER A 8 -17.30 28.72 44.83
N GLY A 9 -16.08 28.37 44.44
CA GLY A 9 -15.23 29.09 43.47
C GLY A 9 -15.26 28.51 42.05
N SER A 10 -14.51 29.13 41.13
CA SER A 10 -14.70 28.92 39.68
C SER A 10 -13.43 28.71 38.84
N SER A 11 -12.23 28.84 39.42
CA SER A 11 -10.98 28.72 38.66
C SER A 11 -9.88 27.99 39.42
N TYR A 12 -9.35 26.93 38.81
CA TYR A 12 -8.10 26.29 39.21
C TYR A 12 -6.97 26.74 38.27
N THR A 13 -5.82 27.07 38.81
CA THR A 13 -4.62 27.40 38.04
C THR A 13 -3.43 26.61 38.54
N TRP A 14 -2.68 26.01 37.62
CA TRP A 14 -1.43 25.34 37.97
C TRP A 14 -0.36 26.35 38.38
N VAL A 15 0.17 26.21 39.60
CA VAL A 15 1.29 27.01 40.15
C VAL A 15 2.50 26.16 40.55
N GLY A 16 2.43 24.86 40.28
CA GLY A 16 3.52 23.91 40.52
C GLY A 16 4.73 24.12 39.60
N PRO A 17 5.72 23.22 39.67
CA PRO A 17 6.91 23.28 38.82
C PRO A 17 6.57 23.36 37.33
N ALA A 18 7.46 23.98 36.55
CA ALA A 18 7.33 24.08 35.09
C ALA A 18 7.29 22.70 34.40
N THR A 19 7.97 21.69 34.96
CA THR A 19 7.95 20.31 34.47
C THR A 19 8.02 19.33 35.63
N GLY A 20 7.37 18.17 35.52
CA GLY A 20 7.51 17.07 36.49
C GLY A 20 6.76 17.27 37.80
N GLY A 21 5.88 18.29 37.90
CA GLY A 21 4.95 18.39 39.02
C GLY A 21 3.86 17.32 38.94
N VAL A 22 3.27 17.01 40.09
CA VAL A 22 2.32 15.92 40.26
C VAL A 22 0.89 16.47 40.32
N TRP A 23 0.01 15.99 39.44
CA TRP A 23 -1.40 16.42 39.39
C TRP A 23 -2.12 16.28 40.74
N THR A 24 -1.84 15.19 41.44
CA THR A 24 -2.47 14.81 42.71
C THR A 24 -1.88 15.49 43.94
N ASP A 25 -0.94 16.42 43.78
CA ASP A 25 -0.43 17.27 44.86
C ASP A 25 -1.11 18.64 44.83
N ALA A 26 -1.97 18.90 45.84
CA ALA A 26 -2.74 20.13 45.96
C ALA A 26 -1.87 21.40 46.05
N SER A 27 -0.61 21.29 46.50
CA SER A 27 0.30 22.44 46.56
C SER A 27 0.72 22.98 45.20
N ASN A 28 0.50 22.19 44.12
CA ASN A 28 0.73 22.62 42.75
C ASN A 28 -0.44 23.42 42.15
N TRP A 29 -1.48 23.70 42.93
CA TRP A 29 -2.70 24.34 42.46
C TRP A 29 -3.06 25.58 43.29
N GLU A 30 -3.55 26.61 42.61
CA GLU A 30 -4.32 27.69 43.21
C GLU A 30 -5.79 27.54 42.82
N TYR A 31 -6.69 27.87 43.75
CA TYR A 31 -8.12 27.96 43.57
C TYR A 31 -8.57 29.41 43.82
N ASP A 32 -9.11 30.06 42.79
CA ASP A 32 -9.47 31.48 42.76
C ASP A 32 -8.34 32.40 43.30
N GLY A 33 -7.08 32.09 42.93
CA GLY A 33 -5.89 32.84 43.31
C GLY A 33 -5.44 32.67 44.76
N GLN A 34 -5.92 31.64 45.45
CA GLN A 34 -5.46 31.23 46.78
C GLN A 34 -4.91 29.80 46.73
N PRO A 35 -3.98 29.40 47.62
CA PRO A 35 -3.48 28.03 47.66
C PRO A 35 -4.62 27.00 47.76
N ALA A 36 -4.65 26.02 46.85
CA ALA A 36 -5.68 25.00 46.86
C ALA A 36 -5.48 24.02 48.02
N THR A 37 -6.59 23.54 48.59
CA THR A 37 -6.59 22.51 49.63
C THR A 37 -6.88 21.11 49.08
N HIS A 38 -7.33 21.03 47.83
CA HIS A 38 -7.72 19.82 47.11
C HIS A 38 -7.26 19.94 45.65
N VAL A 39 -7.14 18.80 44.97
CA VAL A 39 -6.74 18.76 43.56
C VAL A 39 -7.96 18.79 42.65
N PRO A 40 -7.81 19.21 41.39
CA PRO A 40 -8.90 19.13 40.44
C PRO A 40 -9.38 17.68 40.21
N ASP A 41 -10.69 17.48 40.32
CA ASP A 41 -11.36 16.18 40.35
C ASP A 41 -12.82 16.25 39.85
N ALA A 42 -13.62 15.20 40.11
CA ALA A 42 -15.02 15.10 39.72
C ALA A 42 -15.97 16.10 40.43
N GLN A 43 -15.52 16.83 41.46
CA GLN A 43 -16.30 17.84 42.17
C GLN A 43 -15.92 19.27 41.75
N THR A 44 -14.85 19.41 40.96
CA THR A 44 -14.32 20.70 40.52
C THR A 44 -15.28 21.42 39.58
N GLY A 45 -15.62 22.67 39.86
CA GLY A 45 -16.40 23.52 38.94
C GLY A 45 -15.52 24.50 38.16
N GLY A 46 -16.01 24.97 37.02
CA GLY A 46 -15.43 26.11 36.30
C GLY A 46 -14.26 25.75 35.39
N THR A 47 -13.16 26.51 35.46
CA THR A 47 -12.03 26.41 34.52
C THR A 47 -10.76 25.92 35.21
N ILE A 48 -10.06 24.96 34.61
CA ILE A 48 -8.70 24.57 34.99
C ILE A 48 -7.74 25.16 33.95
N THR A 49 -6.82 26.00 34.40
CA THR A 49 -5.84 26.69 33.54
C THR A 49 -4.46 26.07 33.68
N ILE A 50 -3.88 25.67 32.55
CA ILE A 50 -2.47 25.27 32.42
C ILE A 50 -1.71 26.46 31.80
N PRO A 51 -0.95 27.23 32.60
CA PRO A 51 -0.34 28.47 32.13
C PRO A 51 0.81 28.20 31.14
N ALA A 52 1.13 29.21 30.34
CA ALA A 52 2.26 29.17 29.42
C ALA A 52 3.57 28.80 30.15
N GLY A 53 4.37 27.93 29.53
CA GLY A 53 5.64 27.46 30.09
C GLY A 53 5.52 26.32 31.12
N ALA A 54 4.32 25.92 31.53
CA ALA A 54 4.10 24.73 32.35
C ALA A 54 3.84 23.48 31.50
N THR A 55 4.30 22.31 31.97
CA THR A 55 3.98 20.99 31.43
C THR A 55 3.33 20.16 32.52
N VAL A 56 2.06 19.81 32.31
CA VAL A 56 1.21 19.13 33.29
C VAL A 56 0.69 17.82 32.70
N THR A 57 0.61 16.78 33.52
CA THR A 57 0.08 15.47 33.09
C THR A 57 -1.15 15.11 33.91
N ILE A 58 -2.29 14.87 33.24
CA ILE A 58 -3.46 14.24 33.87
C ILE A 58 -3.20 12.73 33.90
N PRO A 59 -3.12 12.11 35.10
CA PRO A 59 -2.86 10.69 35.22
C PRO A 59 -4.08 9.84 34.83
N ALA A 60 -3.86 8.56 34.56
CA ALA A 60 -4.85 7.64 34.03
C ALA A 60 -6.02 7.35 34.99
N ASP A 61 -5.78 7.45 36.29
CA ASP A 61 -6.76 7.24 37.37
C ASP A 61 -7.77 8.39 37.50
N VAL A 62 -7.47 9.58 36.97
CA VAL A 62 -8.44 10.65 36.79
C VAL A 62 -9.30 10.33 35.57
N THR A 63 -10.58 10.06 35.79
CA THR A 63 -11.54 9.67 34.73
C THR A 63 -12.63 10.70 34.47
N THR A 64 -12.85 11.63 35.41
CA THR A 64 -13.86 12.69 35.28
C THR A 64 -13.37 13.97 35.93
N LEU A 65 -13.66 15.11 35.29
CA LEU A 65 -13.48 16.45 35.86
C LEU A 65 -14.82 17.18 35.90
N GLY A 66 -15.18 17.57 37.12
CA GLY A 66 -16.36 18.32 37.48
C GLY A 66 -17.70 17.59 37.46
N PRO A 67 -18.67 18.11 38.24
CA PRO A 67 -19.97 17.49 38.39
C PRO A 67 -20.71 17.56 37.06
N GLY A 68 -21.09 16.39 36.53
CA GLY A 68 -21.75 16.29 35.23
C GLY A 68 -20.88 16.74 34.05
N ASN A 69 -19.56 16.63 34.13
CA ASN A 69 -18.61 17.01 33.08
C ASN A 69 -18.71 18.51 32.75
N SER A 70 -18.65 19.36 33.77
CA SER A 70 -18.87 20.81 33.66
C SER A 70 -17.60 21.67 33.59
N VAL A 71 -16.41 21.04 33.60
CA VAL A 71 -15.11 21.73 33.63
C VAL A 71 -14.60 22.08 32.24
N VAL A 72 -14.13 23.31 32.07
CA VAL A 72 -13.33 23.76 30.93
C VAL A 72 -11.85 23.56 31.25
N LEU A 73 -11.10 22.90 30.37
CA LEU A 73 -9.65 22.86 30.39
C LEU A 73 -9.12 23.94 29.45
N ASP A 74 -8.48 24.97 30.00
CA ASP A 74 -7.83 26.06 29.27
C ASP A 74 -6.31 25.83 29.28
N VAL A 75 -5.73 25.55 28.10
CA VAL A 75 -4.32 25.16 27.96
C VAL A 75 -3.54 26.20 27.18
N GLN A 76 -2.69 26.94 27.90
CA GLN A 76 -1.70 27.89 27.35
C GLN A 76 -0.27 27.32 27.37
N GLY A 77 -0.01 26.31 28.20
CA GLY A 77 1.24 25.55 28.28
C GLY A 77 1.16 24.20 27.56
N THR A 78 1.73 23.16 28.15
CA THR A 78 1.63 21.78 27.66
C THR A 78 0.79 20.92 28.61
N LEU A 79 -0.21 20.22 28.07
CA LEU A 79 -1.03 19.26 28.80
C LEU A 79 -0.89 17.87 28.19
N ASN A 80 -0.45 16.89 28.98
CA ASN A 80 -0.42 15.49 28.60
C ASN A 80 -1.60 14.76 29.27
N ILE A 81 -2.48 14.17 28.48
CA ILE A 81 -3.55 13.30 28.96
C ILE A 81 -3.03 11.87 28.78
N ALA A 82 -2.57 11.28 29.89
CA ALA A 82 -1.95 9.97 29.87
C ALA A 82 -2.91 8.88 29.37
N SER A 83 -2.35 7.85 28.74
CA SER A 83 -3.10 6.67 28.30
C SER A 83 -3.76 5.98 29.50
N GLY A 84 -4.98 5.48 29.32
CA GLY A 84 -5.72 4.76 30.35
C GLY A 84 -6.83 3.91 29.76
N SER A 85 -7.32 2.92 30.53
CA SER A 85 -8.41 2.03 30.11
C SER A 85 -9.80 2.67 30.20
N SER A 86 -9.90 3.86 30.79
CA SER A 86 -11.13 4.63 30.97
C SER A 86 -11.03 5.97 30.27
N ASN A 87 -12.15 6.43 29.70
CA ASN A 87 -12.26 7.76 29.10
C ASN A 87 -11.99 8.85 30.14
N LEU A 88 -11.55 10.02 29.67
CA LEU A 88 -11.54 11.24 30.50
C LEU A 88 -12.75 12.11 30.13
N ALA A 89 -13.64 12.35 31.10
CA ALA A 89 -14.88 13.09 30.90
C ALA A 89 -14.83 14.51 31.48
N PHE A 90 -15.15 15.53 30.68
CA PHE A 90 -15.20 16.95 31.08
C PHE A 90 -16.00 17.79 30.05
N GLN A 91 -16.08 19.12 30.21
CA GLN A 91 -16.94 19.95 29.36
C GLN A 91 -16.29 20.28 28.02
N THR A 92 -15.23 21.10 28.08
CA THR A 92 -14.59 21.68 26.92
C THR A 92 -13.08 21.59 27.07
N LEU A 93 -12.39 21.24 25.99
CA LEU A 93 -10.95 21.41 25.88
C LEU A 93 -10.68 22.63 25.00
N THR A 94 -10.01 23.64 25.55
CA THR A 94 -9.57 24.83 24.83
C THR A 94 -8.05 24.86 24.78
N VAL A 95 -7.50 24.89 23.57
CA VAL A 95 -6.06 24.97 23.31
C VAL A 95 -5.74 26.37 22.79
N GLU A 96 -5.11 27.16 23.64
CA GLU A 96 -4.78 28.56 23.38
C GLU A 96 -3.53 28.70 22.51
N ASN A 97 -3.22 29.93 22.10
CA ASN A 97 -2.00 30.24 21.35
C ASN A 97 -0.75 29.82 22.13
N GLY A 98 0.10 28.98 21.53
CA GLY A 98 1.29 28.39 22.17
C GLY A 98 0.98 27.18 23.05
N GLY A 99 -0.31 26.87 23.27
CA GLY A 99 -0.77 25.68 23.97
C GLY A 99 -0.55 24.41 23.17
N ASN A 100 -0.14 23.34 23.84
CA ASN A 100 0.04 22.01 23.27
C ASN A 100 -0.67 20.96 24.12
N VAL A 101 -1.57 20.18 23.53
CA VAL A 101 -2.26 19.08 24.22
C VAL A 101 -1.96 17.76 23.54
N ASN A 102 -1.42 16.80 24.30
CA ASN A 102 -1.21 15.43 23.84
C ASN A 102 -2.26 14.52 24.49
N VAL A 103 -3.02 13.80 23.68
CA VAL A 103 -4.15 12.98 24.10
C VAL A 103 -3.89 11.51 23.73
N SER A 104 -3.76 10.64 24.74
CA SER A 104 -3.46 9.22 24.54
C SER A 104 -4.59 8.27 24.99
N ARG A 105 -5.81 8.79 25.14
CA ARG A 105 -7.04 8.03 25.44
C ARG A 105 -8.28 8.78 24.97
N THR A 106 -9.41 8.09 24.87
CA THR A 106 -10.68 8.68 24.45
C THR A 106 -11.15 9.78 25.41
N LEU A 107 -11.60 10.90 24.83
CA LEU A 107 -12.21 12.01 25.59
C LEU A 107 -13.74 11.94 25.50
N GLN A 108 -14.42 12.16 26.62
CA GLN A 108 -15.88 12.31 26.68
C GLN A 108 -16.23 13.76 27.01
N LEU A 109 -16.31 14.58 25.97
CA LEU A 109 -16.57 16.01 26.10
C LEU A 109 -18.07 16.26 26.03
N SER A 110 -18.62 17.00 27.00
CA SER A 110 -20.05 17.35 27.00
C SER A 110 -20.38 18.57 26.13
N SER A 111 -19.36 19.34 25.73
CA SER A 111 -19.51 20.54 24.91
C SER A 111 -18.62 20.53 23.66
N GLY A 112 -17.28 20.59 23.79
CA GLY A 112 -16.46 20.80 22.59
C GLY A 112 -14.95 20.75 22.73
N LEU A 113 -14.27 20.73 21.58
CA LEU A 113 -12.83 20.88 21.43
C LEU A 113 -12.57 22.17 20.64
N GLN A 114 -11.85 23.12 21.22
CA GLN A 114 -11.52 24.41 20.64
C GLN A 114 -10.01 24.52 20.48
N ILE A 115 -9.55 24.75 19.27
CA ILE A 115 -8.13 24.96 18.95
C ILE A 115 -8.00 26.37 18.39
N ASN A 116 -7.48 27.29 19.19
CA ASN A 116 -7.29 28.68 18.79
C ASN A 116 -6.05 28.82 17.89
N SER A 117 -5.91 29.98 17.27
CA SER A 117 -4.75 30.27 16.41
C SER A 117 -3.44 30.08 17.18
N GLY A 118 -2.52 29.26 16.66
CA GLY A 118 -1.25 28.91 17.30
C GLY A 118 -1.34 27.79 18.36
N GLY A 119 -2.53 27.28 18.66
CA GLY A 119 -2.73 26.11 19.52
C GLY A 119 -2.57 24.79 18.76
N THR A 120 -2.09 23.74 19.44
CA THR A 120 -1.92 22.39 18.87
C THR A 120 -2.55 21.32 19.75
N ALA A 121 -3.43 20.50 19.17
CA ALA A 121 -3.93 19.28 19.80
C ALA A 121 -3.46 18.05 19.03
N THR A 122 -2.91 17.06 19.71
CA THR A 122 -2.43 15.80 19.14
C THR A 122 -3.14 14.63 19.79
N PHE A 123 -3.81 13.80 18.97
CA PHE A 123 -4.39 12.53 19.40
C PHE A 123 -3.48 11.40 18.92
N GLU A 124 -2.96 10.59 19.85
CA GLU A 124 -2.02 9.50 19.56
C GLU A 124 -2.54 8.17 20.12
N GLY A 125 -2.70 7.15 19.27
CA GLY A 125 -3.19 5.84 19.72
C GLY A 125 -4.65 5.83 20.17
N VAL A 126 -5.47 6.79 19.74
CA VAL A 126 -6.83 6.99 20.23
C VAL A 126 -7.86 6.44 19.25
N THR A 127 -8.89 5.78 19.76
CA THR A 127 -10.13 5.49 19.02
C THR A 127 -11.26 6.35 19.55
N GLN A 128 -11.91 7.10 18.67
CA GLN A 128 -12.84 8.17 19.05
C GLN A 128 -13.92 8.35 17.97
N ASP A 129 -15.17 8.51 18.41
CA ASP A 129 -16.29 8.88 17.55
C ASP A 129 -16.94 10.15 18.11
N TRP A 130 -16.92 11.24 17.33
CA TRP A 130 -17.50 12.54 17.70
C TRP A 130 -18.92 12.74 17.18
N THR A 131 -19.54 11.71 16.61
CA THR A 131 -20.95 11.75 16.18
C THR A 131 -21.90 11.56 17.36
N ASN A 132 -21.49 10.82 18.40
CA ASN A 132 -22.36 10.44 19.51
C ASN A 132 -21.63 10.38 20.88
N PRO A 133 -21.86 11.35 21.80
CA PRO A 133 -22.64 12.57 21.60
C PRO A 133 -21.97 13.50 20.59
N THR A 134 -22.75 14.37 19.97
CA THR A 134 -22.24 15.36 19.03
C THR A 134 -21.29 16.33 19.74
N LEU A 135 -20.07 16.47 19.21
CA LEU A 135 -19.05 17.38 19.72
C LEU A 135 -19.01 18.69 18.92
N ASN A 136 -18.93 19.84 19.59
CA ASN A 136 -18.53 21.08 18.94
C ASN A 136 -17.00 21.16 18.81
N PHE A 137 -16.45 20.61 17.72
CA PHE A 137 -15.06 20.84 17.30
C PHE A 137 -14.87 22.14 16.51
N SER A 138 -13.98 23.03 16.97
CA SER A 138 -13.57 24.21 16.20
C SER A 138 -12.07 24.33 16.16
N SER A 139 -11.52 24.62 14.97
CA SER A 139 -10.12 25.02 14.83
C SER A 139 -10.04 26.33 14.06
N GLN A 140 -9.44 27.34 14.69
CA GLN A 140 -9.23 28.64 14.06
C GLN A 140 -8.09 28.56 13.02
N PRO A 141 -8.01 29.51 12.07
CA PRO A 141 -6.86 29.62 11.17
C PRO A 141 -5.55 29.71 11.96
N GLY A 142 -4.58 28.86 11.62
CA GLY A 142 -3.30 28.75 12.34
C GLY A 142 -3.32 27.83 13.56
N GLY A 143 -4.47 27.28 13.96
CA GLY A 143 -4.55 26.15 14.90
C GLY A 143 -4.20 24.83 14.20
N THR A 144 -3.76 23.83 14.95
CA THR A 144 -3.35 22.52 14.41
C THR A 144 -4.00 21.36 15.16
N LEU A 145 -4.59 20.43 14.42
CA LEU A 145 -5.02 19.11 14.90
C LEU A 145 -4.15 18.02 14.27
N ASN A 146 -3.45 17.25 15.09
CA ASN A 146 -2.69 16.09 14.67
C ASN A 146 -3.42 14.81 15.11
N ILE A 147 -3.53 13.85 14.21
CA ILE A 147 -4.10 12.53 14.46
C ILE A 147 -3.06 11.49 14.04
N ASP A 148 -2.47 10.82 15.02
CA ASP A 148 -1.38 9.87 14.82
C ASP A 148 -1.73 8.49 15.38
N ASN A 149 -1.47 7.43 14.61
CA ASN A 149 -1.79 6.05 14.98
C ASN A 149 -3.21 5.88 15.60
N SER A 150 -4.20 6.60 15.07
CA SER A 150 -5.51 6.80 15.69
C SER A 150 -6.66 6.54 14.71
N ASN A 151 -7.83 6.21 15.25
CA ASN A 151 -9.07 6.01 14.50
C ASN A 151 -10.12 7.02 14.96
N ILE A 152 -10.44 8.02 14.13
CA ILE A 152 -11.32 9.13 14.52
C ILE A 152 -12.42 9.34 13.48
N VAL A 153 -13.67 9.33 13.96
CA VAL A 153 -14.83 9.82 13.18
C VAL A 153 -15.16 11.22 13.65
N MET A 154 -15.00 12.21 12.79
CA MET A 154 -15.36 13.60 13.04
C MET A 154 -16.86 13.79 12.82
N GLY A 155 -17.62 14.13 13.86
CA GLY A 155 -19.09 14.28 13.80
C GLY A 155 -19.57 15.66 13.38
N THR A 156 -20.89 15.89 13.45
CA THR A 156 -21.55 17.21 13.26
C THR A 156 -20.90 18.26 14.15
N VAL A 157 -20.40 19.37 13.60
CA VAL A 157 -19.98 20.51 14.42
C VAL A 157 -20.91 21.69 14.19
N ASN A 158 -21.71 22.03 15.19
CA ASN A 158 -22.40 23.32 15.20
C ASN A 158 -21.41 24.41 15.67
N GLY A 159 -20.65 25.04 14.75
CA GLY A 159 -19.67 26.07 15.13
C GLY A 159 -18.75 26.54 14.01
N SER A 160 -17.83 27.47 14.31
CA SER A 160 -16.77 27.92 13.40
C SER A 160 -15.91 26.70 13.02
N GLY A 161 -15.99 26.29 11.75
CA GLY A 161 -15.49 25.00 11.26
C GLY A 161 -13.99 24.75 11.39
N GLY A 162 -13.52 23.62 10.85
CA GLY A 162 -12.09 23.29 10.89
C GLY A 162 -11.30 24.12 9.88
N GLN A 163 -10.90 25.32 10.28
CA GLN A 163 -10.11 26.25 9.46
C GLN A 163 -8.61 26.10 9.73
N GLY A 164 -8.24 25.45 10.83
CA GLY A 164 -6.86 25.08 11.16
C GLY A 164 -6.35 23.89 10.33
N ALA A 165 -5.05 23.60 10.46
CA ALA A 165 -4.43 22.46 9.81
C ALA A 165 -4.88 21.14 10.42
N LEU A 166 -5.13 20.14 9.57
CA LEU A 166 -5.39 18.76 9.97
C LEU A 166 -4.27 17.85 9.42
N ASN A 167 -3.53 17.21 10.31
CA ASN A 167 -2.47 16.28 9.95
C ASN A 167 -2.84 14.86 10.39
N ILE A 168 -2.76 13.89 9.47
CA ILE A 168 -3.15 12.50 9.69
C ILE A 168 -1.95 11.60 9.37
N THR A 169 -1.43 10.89 10.38
CA THR A 169 -0.17 10.13 10.29
C THR A 169 -0.24 8.77 10.99
N GLY A 170 0.83 7.97 10.90
CA GLY A 170 1.00 6.76 11.71
C GLY A 170 0.04 5.61 11.37
N GLY A 171 -0.48 5.56 10.15
CA GLY A 171 -1.49 4.56 9.75
C GLY A 171 -2.89 4.87 10.27
N SER A 172 -3.16 6.12 10.65
CA SER A 172 -4.46 6.55 11.15
C SER A 172 -5.57 6.36 10.13
N VAL A 173 -6.79 6.17 10.63
CA VAL A 173 -8.01 6.12 9.81
C VAL A 173 -8.97 7.18 10.31
N VAL A 174 -9.18 8.20 9.48
CA VAL A 174 -9.99 9.37 9.84
C VAL A 174 -11.12 9.52 8.84
N SER A 175 -12.31 9.84 9.32
CA SER A 175 -13.42 10.19 8.44
C SER A 175 -14.23 11.35 9.00
N THR A 176 -14.88 12.10 8.10
CA THR A 176 -15.94 13.02 8.49
C THR A 176 -17.29 12.32 8.38
N ALA A 177 -18.25 12.66 9.23
CA ALA A 177 -19.63 12.21 9.10
C ALA A 177 -20.36 13.00 7.99
N GLY A 178 -21.40 12.44 7.39
CA GLY A 178 -22.11 13.08 6.25
C GLY A 178 -22.75 14.45 6.53
N ASN A 179 -22.95 14.78 7.81
CA ASN A 179 -23.45 16.07 8.31
C ASN A 179 -22.40 16.81 9.16
N SER A 180 -21.13 16.40 9.06
CA SER A 180 -20.01 17.06 9.74
C SER A 180 -19.72 18.45 9.15
N THR A 181 -18.80 19.16 9.78
CA THR A 181 -18.44 20.52 9.39
C THR A 181 -17.23 20.49 8.51
N ASN A 182 -17.30 21.26 7.42
CA ASN A 182 -16.26 21.27 6.40
C ASN A 182 -14.89 21.61 7.01
N MET A 183 -13.91 20.76 6.72
CA MET A 183 -12.50 21.07 6.91
C MET A 183 -12.07 21.96 5.74
N SER A 184 -11.75 23.22 6.06
CA SER A 184 -11.37 24.27 5.10
C SER A 184 -9.90 24.67 5.21
N GLY A 185 -9.26 24.36 6.34
CA GLY A 185 -7.81 24.45 6.45
C GLY A 185 -7.09 23.39 5.62
N PRO A 186 -5.75 23.44 5.56
CA PRO A 186 -4.97 22.44 4.86
C PRO A 186 -5.08 21.08 5.54
N ILE A 187 -5.35 20.03 4.77
CA ILE A 187 -5.39 18.65 5.22
C ILE A 187 -4.17 17.92 4.66
N THR A 188 -3.40 17.27 5.52
CA THR A 188 -2.23 16.47 5.11
C THR A 188 -2.39 15.05 5.62
N VAL A 189 -2.33 14.07 4.72
CA VAL A 189 -2.43 12.64 5.02
C VAL A 189 -1.13 11.97 4.64
N THR A 190 -0.47 11.28 5.58
CA THR A 190 0.82 10.61 5.36
C THR A 190 0.73 9.15 5.80
N GLY A 191 0.90 8.21 4.87
CA GLY A 191 0.82 6.77 5.14
C GLY A 191 -0.46 6.31 5.83
N SER A 192 -1.55 7.07 5.66
CA SER A 192 -2.79 6.97 6.44
C SER A 192 -4.02 7.05 5.54
N THR A 193 -5.22 7.01 6.12
CA THR A 193 -6.48 7.04 5.36
C THR A 193 -7.41 8.13 5.83
N PHE A 194 -7.98 8.83 4.86
CA PHE A 194 -8.94 9.89 5.09
C PHE A 194 -10.18 9.71 4.21
N THR A 195 -11.37 9.69 4.82
CA THR A 195 -12.64 9.68 4.08
C THR A 195 -13.40 10.97 4.36
N GLU A 196 -13.54 11.79 3.33
CA GLU A 196 -14.28 13.04 3.41
C GLU A 196 -15.72 12.83 2.95
N ASN A 197 -16.68 12.81 3.88
CA ASN A 197 -18.11 12.67 3.59
C ASN A 197 -18.89 13.99 3.67
N THR A 198 -18.21 15.12 3.88
CA THR A 198 -18.81 16.48 3.83
C THR A 198 -18.42 17.16 2.51
N SER A 199 -17.99 18.42 2.54
CA SER A 199 -17.45 19.10 1.37
C SER A 199 -15.97 19.39 1.59
N LEU A 200 -15.11 18.75 0.80
CA LEU A 200 -13.74 19.24 0.66
C LEU A 200 -13.80 20.67 0.12
N THR A 201 -13.27 21.64 0.86
CA THR A 201 -13.30 23.07 0.50
C THR A 201 -11.92 23.69 0.30
N GLY A 202 -10.88 23.02 0.80
CA GLY A 202 -9.49 23.48 0.75
C GLY A 202 -8.57 22.54 -0.04
N THR A 203 -7.32 22.47 0.41
CA THR A 203 -6.29 21.60 -0.16
C THR A 203 -6.11 20.34 0.68
N LEU A 204 -6.14 19.19 0.03
CA LEU A 204 -5.82 17.88 0.60
C LEU A 204 -4.50 17.38 0.00
N THR A 205 -3.48 17.17 0.82
CA THR A 205 -2.17 16.65 0.39
C THR A 205 -2.00 15.20 0.82
N LEU A 206 -1.59 14.33 -0.10
CA LEU A 206 -1.37 12.90 0.14
C LEU A 206 0.12 12.56 0.05
N ASN A 207 0.65 11.88 1.06
CA ASN A 207 2.05 11.48 1.13
C ASN A 207 2.22 10.00 1.56
N ASP A 208 3.30 9.38 1.09
CA ASP A 208 3.87 8.13 1.61
C ASP A 208 2.88 6.96 1.75
N GLY A 209 2.06 6.70 0.72
CA GLY A 209 1.10 5.59 0.75
C GLY A 209 -0.29 5.99 1.23
N ALA A 210 -0.57 7.29 1.33
CA ALA A 210 -1.85 7.79 1.78
C ALA A 210 -2.98 7.41 0.83
N THR A 211 -4.17 7.20 1.39
CA THR A 211 -5.41 6.99 0.63
C THR A 211 -6.44 8.02 1.07
N ALA A 212 -7.04 8.72 0.11
CA ALA A 212 -8.20 9.55 0.37
C ALA A 212 -9.41 9.14 -0.46
N THR A 213 -10.57 9.17 0.16
CA THR A 213 -11.86 8.95 -0.50
C THR A 213 -12.71 10.20 -0.33
N LEU A 214 -13.21 10.73 -1.45
CA LEU A 214 -14.18 11.80 -1.47
C LEU A 214 -15.57 11.18 -1.66
N GLY A 215 -16.37 11.18 -0.59
CA GLY A 215 -17.64 10.47 -0.52
C GLY A 215 -18.74 11.04 -1.42
N THR A 216 -19.73 10.22 -1.76
CA THR A 216 -20.86 10.59 -2.63
C THR A 216 -21.92 11.46 -1.96
N ASN A 217 -21.96 11.45 -0.62
CA ASN A 217 -23.07 12.02 0.15
C ASN A 217 -22.97 13.52 0.33
N SER A 218 -21.81 14.12 0.08
CA SER A 218 -21.62 15.56 0.02
C SER A 218 -20.50 15.87 -0.97
N TRP A 219 -20.69 16.96 -1.70
CA TRP A 219 -19.93 17.24 -2.92
C TRP A 219 -18.73 18.13 -2.58
N PRO A 220 -17.54 17.89 -3.13
CA PRO A 220 -16.45 18.85 -3.05
C PRO A 220 -16.91 20.22 -3.52
N SER A 221 -16.37 21.29 -2.93
CA SER A 221 -16.59 22.64 -3.43
C SER A 221 -15.89 22.85 -4.79
N ASP A 222 -16.40 23.77 -5.60
CA ASP A 222 -15.81 23.99 -6.92
C ASP A 222 -14.39 24.56 -6.82
N GLY A 223 -13.40 23.84 -7.36
CA GLY A 223 -11.99 24.21 -7.29
C GLY A 223 -11.22 23.61 -6.11
N SER A 224 -11.82 22.70 -5.34
CA SER A 224 -11.12 21.95 -4.29
C SER A 224 -9.94 21.18 -4.87
N THR A 225 -8.82 21.15 -4.16
CA THR A 225 -7.55 20.66 -4.71
C THR A 225 -7.04 19.46 -3.93
N VAL A 226 -6.64 18.41 -4.66
CA VAL A 226 -5.90 17.27 -4.10
C VAL A 226 -4.50 17.27 -4.68
N VAL A 227 -3.49 17.35 -3.82
CA VAL A 227 -2.07 17.36 -4.19
C VAL A 227 -1.47 15.99 -3.89
N PHE A 228 -0.92 15.34 -4.91
CA PHE A 228 -0.08 14.17 -4.74
C PHE A 228 1.34 14.62 -4.35
N GLY A 229 1.72 14.36 -3.09
CA GLY A 229 3.03 14.68 -2.55
C GLY A 229 4.02 13.52 -2.74
N SER A 230 4.72 13.11 -1.68
CA SER A 230 5.70 12.00 -1.74
C SER A 230 5.04 10.62 -1.79
N GLY A 231 5.78 9.59 -2.22
CA GLY A 231 5.33 8.19 -2.24
C GLY A 231 4.15 7.90 -3.18
N ASN A 232 3.74 6.64 -3.27
CA ASN A 232 2.64 6.24 -4.16
C ASN A 232 1.31 6.32 -3.41
N ASN A 233 0.42 7.24 -3.78
CA ASN A 233 -0.82 7.50 -3.06
C ASN A 233 -2.06 7.14 -3.90
N THR A 234 -3.21 7.10 -3.24
CA THR A 234 -4.49 6.77 -3.87
C THR A 234 -5.52 7.85 -3.60
N LEU A 235 -6.18 8.33 -4.64
CA LEU A 235 -7.37 9.18 -4.54
C LEU A 235 -8.57 8.43 -5.14
N VAL A 236 -9.65 8.33 -4.37
CA VAL A 236 -10.94 7.82 -4.83
C VAL A 236 -11.88 9.00 -5.03
N LEU A 237 -12.24 9.26 -6.28
CA LEU A 237 -13.16 10.31 -6.69
C LEU A 237 -14.61 9.89 -6.43
N PRO A 238 -15.54 10.84 -6.25
CA PRO A 238 -16.95 10.50 -6.14
C PRO A 238 -17.48 9.95 -7.46
N ASN A 239 -18.46 9.04 -7.40
CA ASN A 239 -19.02 8.37 -8.58
C ASN A 239 -20.01 9.18 -9.40
N GLN A 240 -20.26 10.42 -9.02
CA GLN A 240 -21.11 11.33 -9.75
C GLN A 240 -20.22 12.32 -10.51
N GLN A 241 -20.30 12.32 -11.84
CA GLN A 241 -19.49 13.19 -12.70
C GLN A 241 -19.55 14.67 -12.30
N TYR A 242 -20.73 15.13 -11.86
CA TYR A 242 -20.90 16.50 -11.37
C TYR A 242 -20.04 16.83 -10.14
N ALA A 243 -19.74 15.83 -9.29
CA ALA A 243 -18.89 15.97 -8.10
C ALA A 243 -17.42 15.94 -8.48
N ALA A 244 -17.03 14.93 -9.26
CA ALA A 244 -15.65 14.72 -9.63
C ALA A 244 -15.11 15.93 -10.39
N ASN A 245 -15.94 16.55 -11.24
CA ASN A 245 -15.61 17.78 -11.98
C ASN A 245 -15.44 19.04 -11.11
N LYS A 246 -15.50 18.93 -9.78
CA LYS A 246 -15.17 20.02 -8.86
C LYS A 246 -13.76 19.93 -8.30
N VAL A 247 -13.10 18.78 -8.48
CA VAL A 247 -11.79 18.46 -7.91
C VAL A 247 -10.68 18.74 -8.92
N THR A 248 -9.71 19.56 -8.54
CA THR A 248 -8.43 19.71 -9.23
C THR A 248 -7.43 18.75 -8.61
N ILE A 249 -6.69 18.01 -9.43
CA ILE A 249 -5.63 17.11 -9.00
C ILE A 249 -4.29 17.73 -9.41
N GLU A 250 -3.36 17.80 -8.48
CA GLU A 250 -2.02 18.32 -8.72
C GLU A 250 -0.95 17.27 -8.50
N ASN A 251 0.12 17.35 -9.31
CA ASN A 251 1.33 16.52 -9.21
C ASN A 251 1.07 15.02 -9.31
N LEU A 252 0.09 14.60 -10.11
CA LEU A 252 -0.16 13.18 -10.36
C LEU A 252 1.11 12.55 -10.96
N LYS A 253 1.62 11.50 -10.30
CA LYS A 253 2.91 10.91 -10.64
C LYS A 253 2.83 9.41 -10.88
N ASN A 254 3.88 8.85 -11.47
CA ASN A 254 3.91 7.43 -11.77
C ASN A 254 3.87 6.61 -10.46
N GLY A 255 2.95 5.64 -10.37
CA GLY A 255 2.71 4.84 -9.17
C GLY A 255 1.54 5.30 -8.30
N ASP A 256 1.05 6.53 -8.48
CA ASP A 256 -0.21 6.97 -7.88
C ASP A 256 -1.41 6.30 -8.54
N ARG A 257 -2.52 6.23 -7.80
CA ARG A 257 -3.74 5.56 -8.23
C ARG A 257 -4.94 6.49 -8.13
N LEU A 258 -5.80 6.43 -9.14
CA LEU A 258 -7.11 7.05 -9.15
C LEU A 258 -8.18 5.97 -9.18
N GLY A 259 -9.17 6.10 -8.30
CA GLY A 259 -10.35 5.25 -8.26
C GLY A 259 -11.63 6.07 -8.31
N VAL A 260 -12.75 5.36 -8.38
CA VAL A 260 -14.09 5.96 -8.27
C VAL A 260 -14.85 5.22 -7.17
N GLU A 261 -15.55 5.95 -6.33
CA GLU A 261 -16.25 5.38 -5.18
C GLU A 261 -17.36 4.40 -5.61
N SER A 262 -17.40 3.21 -5.01
CA SER A 262 -18.44 2.21 -5.28
C SER A 262 -18.59 1.75 -6.74
N THR A 263 -17.63 2.02 -7.61
CA THR A 263 -17.61 1.51 -8.99
C THR A 263 -16.18 1.25 -9.45
N GLU A 264 -16.03 0.28 -10.33
CA GLU A 264 -14.73 -0.12 -10.85
C GLU A 264 -14.33 0.76 -12.05
N VAL A 265 -13.06 1.15 -12.10
CA VAL A 265 -12.48 1.83 -13.27
C VAL A 265 -11.92 0.77 -14.21
N THR A 266 -12.44 0.74 -15.43
CA THR A 266 -12.02 -0.21 -16.48
C THR A 266 -10.84 0.33 -17.29
N THR A 267 -10.89 1.61 -17.63
CA THR A 267 -9.81 2.28 -18.37
C THR A 267 -9.64 3.71 -17.86
N ALA A 268 -8.43 4.22 -17.97
CA ALA A 268 -8.10 5.62 -17.73
C ALA A 268 -7.53 6.22 -19.02
N THR A 269 -8.12 7.32 -19.48
CA THR A 269 -7.65 8.12 -20.61
C THR A 269 -7.07 9.42 -20.09
N LEU A 270 -5.75 9.54 -20.17
CA LEU A 270 -4.99 10.72 -19.79
C LEU A 270 -4.95 11.71 -20.96
N SER A 271 -4.92 12.99 -20.64
CA SER A 271 -4.77 14.12 -21.56
C SER A 271 -3.92 15.20 -20.90
N ALA A 272 -3.47 16.23 -21.62
CA ALA A 272 -2.53 17.21 -21.10
C ALA A 272 -2.97 17.93 -19.80
N ASN A 273 -4.27 17.99 -19.51
CA ASN A 273 -4.80 18.67 -18.33
C ASN A 273 -5.96 17.92 -17.66
N ASN A 274 -6.19 16.64 -17.97
CA ASN A 274 -7.31 15.88 -17.42
C ASN A 274 -7.06 14.36 -17.46
N VAL A 275 -7.77 13.62 -16.61
CA VAL A 275 -7.87 12.16 -16.63
C VAL A 275 -9.35 11.76 -16.63
N LYS A 276 -9.75 11.01 -17.67
CA LYS A 276 -11.06 10.38 -17.81
C LYS A 276 -11.00 8.92 -17.37
N LEU A 277 -11.84 8.54 -16.44
CA LEU A 277 -11.97 7.18 -15.91
C LEU A 277 -13.28 6.57 -16.46
N ASP A 278 -13.19 5.58 -17.33
CA ASP A 278 -14.36 4.83 -17.78
C ASP A 278 -14.68 3.74 -16.75
N THR A 279 -15.94 3.70 -16.29
CA THR A 279 -16.34 2.82 -15.18
C THR A 279 -17.29 1.71 -15.63
N THR A 280 -17.38 0.63 -14.86
CA THR A 280 -18.34 -0.46 -15.11
C THR A 280 -19.80 -0.03 -15.01
N SER A 281 -20.08 1.09 -14.33
CA SER A 281 -21.41 1.71 -14.33
C SER A 281 -21.82 2.36 -15.66
N GLY A 282 -20.89 2.43 -16.63
CA GLY A 282 -21.10 3.08 -17.93
C GLY A 282 -21.03 4.60 -17.90
N THR A 283 -20.91 5.22 -16.72
CA THR A 283 -20.73 6.67 -16.58
C THR A 283 -19.23 6.99 -16.44
N PRO A 284 -18.62 7.71 -17.41
CA PRO A 284 -17.24 8.14 -17.27
C PRO A 284 -17.11 9.24 -16.22
N ILE A 285 -16.04 9.17 -15.44
CA ILE A 285 -15.71 10.11 -14.36
C ILE A 285 -14.45 10.89 -14.72
N GLN A 286 -14.49 12.22 -14.59
CA GLN A 286 -13.40 13.12 -14.87
C GLN A 286 -13.26 14.14 -13.74
N ALA A 287 -12.02 14.36 -13.32
CA ALA A 287 -11.66 15.49 -12.48
C ALA A 287 -11.82 16.81 -13.26
N LYS A 288 -11.84 17.95 -12.54
CA LYS A 288 -11.90 19.28 -13.17
C LYS A 288 -10.67 19.56 -14.02
N ALA A 289 -9.50 19.32 -13.43
CA ALA A 289 -8.20 19.46 -14.06
C ALA A 289 -7.19 18.56 -13.35
N VAL A 290 -6.14 18.17 -14.09
CA VAL A 290 -5.03 17.35 -13.59
C VAL A 290 -3.72 17.98 -14.04
N THR A 291 -2.75 18.11 -13.14
CA THR A 291 -1.35 18.34 -13.49
C THR A 291 -0.51 17.12 -13.15
N TYR A 292 0.52 16.87 -13.96
CA TYR A 292 1.44 15.74 -13.79
C TYR A 292 2.79 16.23 -13.29
N ASP A 293 3.45 15.42 -12.48
CA ASP A 293 4.83 15.72 -12.06
C ASP A 293 5.87 15.26 -13.10
N SER A 294 7.15 15.55 -12.85
CA SER A 294 8.25 15.19 -13.74
C SER A 294 8.52 13.69 -13.85
N SER A 295 8.02 12.86 -12.93
CA SER A 295 8.17 11.40 -12.98
C SER A 295 7.20 10.76 -13.98
N PHE A 296 6.11 11.45 -14.32
CA PHE A 296 5.15 11.00 -15.33
C PHE A 296 5.68 11.30 -16.74
N THR A 297 6.75 10.60 -17.12
CA THR A 297 7.50 10.81 -18.38
C THR A 297 6.69 10.54 -19.66
N THR A 298 5.53 9.89 -19.56
CA THR A 298 4.63 9.59 -20.67
C THR A 298 3.36 10.45 -20.67
N ALA A 299 3.31 11.51 -19.85
CA ALA A 299 2.13 12.37 -19.77
C ALA A 299 1.86 12.99 -21.15
N PRO A 300 0.62 12.97 -21.65
CA PRO A 300 0.34 13.51 -22.97
C PRO A 300 0.62 15.02 -23.02
N THR A 301 1.32 15.49 -24.04
CA THR A 301 1.56 16.92 -24.27
C THR A 301 0.67 17.41 -25.41
N GLY A 302 -0.16 18.44 -25.19
CA GLY A 302 -1.05 18.97 -26.22
C GLY A 302 -2.39 18.23 -26.33
N SER A 303 -2.90 18.00 -27.54
CA SER A 303 -4.20 17.37 -27.79
C SER A 303 -4.18 15.83 -27.77
N ASP A 304 -3.00 15.23 -27.64
CA ASP A 304 -2.84 13.78 -27.62
C ASP A 304 -3.42 13.19 -26.33
N THR A 305 -3.98 11.99 -26.43
CA THR A 305 -4.53 11.25 -25.28
C THR A 305 -3.88 9.88 -25.18
N GLN A 306 -3.61 9.42 -23.96
CA GLN A 306 -3.09 8.08 -23.69
C GLN A 306 -4.13 7.29 -22.91
N THR A 307 -4.62 6.20 -23.48
CA THR A 307 -5.53 5.28 -22.78
C THR A 307 -4.74 4.12 -22.21
N THR A 308 -4.87 3.89 -20.91
CA THR A 308 -4.39 2.70 -20.21
C THR A 308 -5.59 1.89 -19.74
N THR A 309 -5.56 0.58 -19.97
CA THR A 309 -6.45 -0.36 -19.29
C THR A 309 -5.93 -0.55 -17.86
N ILE A 310 -6.82 -0.57 -16.88
CA ILE A 310 -6.41 -0.81 -15.50
C ILE A 310 -6.02 -2.28 -15.36
N ASP A 311 -4.76 -2.51 -15.02
CA ASP A 311 -4.27 -3.85 -14.70
C ASP A 311 -4.64 -4.16 -13.25
N ASN A 312 -5.74 -4.89 -13.06
CA ASN A 312 -6.17 -5.39 -11.75
C ASN A 312 -5.25 -6.53 -11.24
N ALA A 313 -4.22 -6.94 -11.98
CA ALA A 313 -3.43 -8.13 -11.68
C ALA A 313 -2.18 -7.90 -10.79
N GLN A 314 -2.18 -6.90 -9.90
CA GLN A 314 -1.14 -6.86 -8.86
C GLN A 314 -1.43 -7.90 -7.76
N GLY A 315 -0.96 -9.13 -7.99
CA GLY A 315 -0.67 -10.13 -6.94
C GLY A 315 -1.83 -10.45 -6.00
N VAL A 316 -3.03 -10.64 -6.55
CA VAL A 316 -4.22 -11.03 -5.80
C VAL A 316 -4.10 -12.50 -5.37
N ILE A 317 -4.43 -12.86 -4.13
CA ILE A 317 -4.17 -14.17 -3.49
C ILE A 317 -5.49 -14.95 -3.24
N CYS A 318 -6.42 -15.11 -4.17
CA CYS A 318 -7.80 -15.47 -3.83
C CYS A 318 -8.26 -16.86 -4.28
N PHE A 319 -9.36 -17.33 -3.69
CA PHE A 319 -10.15 -18.46 -4.18
C PHE A 319 -11.10 -17.99 -5.28
N LEU A 320 -11.42 -18.83 -6.26
CA LEU A 320 -12.53 -18.56 -7.18
C LEU A 320 -13.84 -19.15 -6.62
N ALA A 321 -14.98 -18.63 -7.11
CA ALA A 321 -16.31 -19.17 -6.80
C ALA A 321 -16.37 -20.70 -6.99
N GLY A 322 -17.11 -21.37 -6.11
CA GLY A 322 -17.23 -22.83 -6.08
C GLY A 322 -16.12 -23.55 -5.29
N SER A 323 -15.13 -22.82 -4.77
CA SER A 323 -14.16 -23.40 -3.83
C SER A 323 -14.84 -23.73 -2.50
N MET A 324 -14.72 -24.95 -2.02
CA MET A 324 -15.44 -25.46 -0.85
C MET A 324 -14.55 -25.46 0.39
N ILE A 325 -14.82 -24.56 1.33
CA ILE A 325 -14.07 -24.37 2.57
C ILE A 325 -14.60 -25.32 3.65
N ALA A 326 -13.68 -26.01 4.33
CA ALA A 326 -14.03 -26.91 5.42
C ALA A 326 -14.47 -26.15 6.68
N THR A 327 -15.64 -26.50 7.21
CA THR A 327 -16.22 -25.97 8.45
C THR A 327 -16.52 -27.13 9.42
N PRO A 328 -16.76 -26.86 10.71
CA PRO A 328 -17.18 -27.90 11.66
C PRO A 328 -18.47 -28.65 11.25
N LYS A 329 -19.29 -28.07 10.38
CA LYS A 329 -20.60 -28.60 9.97
C LYS A 329 -20.59 -29.22 8.57
N GLY A 330 -19.43 -29.33 7.93
CA GLY A 330 -19.29 -29.78 6.55
C GLY A 330 -18.54 -28.75 5.70
N VAL A 331 -18.63 -28.86 4.38
CA VAL A 331 -18.00 -27.91 3.47
C VAL A 331 -18.98 -26.84 3.01
N VAL A 332 -18.53 -25.60 2.87
CA VAL A 332 -19.33 -24.44 2.45
C VAL A 332 -18.62 -23.74 1.30
N ALA A 333 -19.36 -23.29 0.28
CA ALA A 333 -18.77 -22.57 -0.84
C ALA A 333 -18.17 -21.23 -0.36
N VAL A 334 -17.01 -20.84 -0.90
CA VAL A 334 -16.27 -19.66 -0.44
C VAL A 334 -17.09 -18.38 -0.62
N GLU A 335 -17.91 -18.31 -1.66
CA GLU A 335 -18.85 -17.22 -1.94
C GLU A 335 -20.00 -17.13 -0.92
N ASP A 336 -20.23 -18.17 -0.13
CA ASP A 336 -21.27 -18.24 0.91
C ASP A 336 -20.70 -18.05 2.33
N ILE A 337 -19.38 -18.07 2.50
CA ILE A 337 -18.73 -17.78 3.79
C ILE A 337 -18.94 -16.31 4.17
N ARG A 338 -19.32 -16.06 5.42
CA ARG A 338 -19.53 -14.73 5.98
C ARG A 338 -18.71 -14.54 7.25
N ARG A 339 -18.50 -13.27 7.62
CA ARG A 339 -17.91 -12.93 8.92
C ARG A 339 -18.74 -13.56 10.05
N GLY A 340 -18.05 -14.17 11.01
CA GLY A 340 -18.66 -14.88 12.13
C GLY A 340 -18.85 -16.38 11.89
N ASP A 341 -18.77 -16.86 10.65
CA ASP A 341 -18.76 -18.29 10.37
C ASP A 341 -17.51 -18.95 10.96
N GLU A 342 -17.60 -20.25 11.21
CA GLU A 342 -16.50 -21.05 11.74
C GLU A 342 -15.85 -21.87 10.63
N VAL A 343 -14.53 -21.77 10.50
CA VAL A 343 -13.75 -22.58 9.57
C VAL A 343 -12.79 -23.50 10.32
N LEU A 344 -12.48 -24.64 9.72
CA LEU A 344 -11.44 -25.53 10.21
C LEU A 344 -10.08 -24.99 9.79
N THR A 345 -9.20 -24.85 10.78
CA THR A 345 -7.82 -24.38 10.63
C THR A 345 -6.86 -25.44 11.13
N PHE A 346 -5.64 -25.45 10.59
CA PHE A 346 -4.64 -26.48 10.86
C PHE A 346 -3.39 -25.83 11.43
N VAL A 347 -3.02 -26.21 12.65
CA VAL A 347 -1.81 -25.72 13.33
C VAL A 347 -1.06 -26.94 13.84
N ASN A 348 0.19 -27.13 13.41
CA ASN A 348 1.02 -28.27 13.83
C ASN A 348 0.32 -29.63 13.68
N SER A 349 -0.37 -29.84 12.56
CA SER A 349 -1.15 -31.06 12.25
C SER A 349 -2.36 -31.32 13.16
N VAL A 350 -2.77 -30.33 13.95
CA VAL A 350 -3.99 -30.37 14.78
C VAL A 350 -5.05 -29.47 14.17
N THR A 351 -6.28 -29.99 14.10
CA THR A 351 -7.44 -29.22 13.63
C THR A 351 -7.98 -28.34 14.75
N HIS A 352 -8.16 -27.06 14.45
CA HIS A 352 -8.77 -26.06 15.32
C HIS A 352 -9.97 -25.42 14.63
N VAL A 353 -10.96 -24.99 15.40
CA VAL A 353 -12.05 -24.16 14.90
C VAL A 353 -11.70 -22.70 15.14
N ARG A 354 -11.75 -21.87 14.10
CA ARG A 354 -11.51 -20.42 14.21
C ARG A 354 -12.64 -19.64 13.53
N PRO A 355 -13.09 -18.53 14.13
CA PRO A 355 -14.08 -17.68 13.50
C PRO A 355 -13.45 -16.89 12.34
N VAL A 356 -14.22 -16.74 11.27
CA VAL A 356 -13.95 -15.85 10.16
C VAL A 356 -14.13 -14.41 10.66
N VAL A 357 -13.06 -13.65 10.69
CA VAL A 357 -13.11 -12.23 11.08
C VAL A 357 -13.45 -11.33 9.90
N TRP A 358 -13.28 -11.85 8.68
CA TRP A 358 -13.63 -11.16 7.44
C TRP A 358 -13.73 -12.09 6.24
N ALA A 359 -14.63 -11.76 5.32
CA ALA A 359 -14.71 -12.36 4.01
C ALA A 359 -14.93 -11.24 2.98
N GLY A 360 -14.23 -11.28 1.85
CA GLY A 360 -14.30 -10.26 0.81
C GLY A 360 -14.28 -10.85 -0.58
N MET A 361 -14.84 -10.12 -1.54
CA MET A 361 -14.97 -10.49 -2.93
C MET A 361 -14.50 -9.36 -3.85
N ALA A 362 -13.88 -9.70 -4.97
CA ALA A 362 -13.66 -8.78 -6.08
C ALA A 362 -13.70 -9.52 -7.42
N GLN A 363 -13.63 -8.76 -8.51
CA GLN A 363 -13.65 -9.27 -9.88
C GLN A 363 -12.26 -9.12 -10.51
N ALA A 364 -11.87 -10.10 -11.33
CA ALA A 364 -10.66 -10.04 -12.14
C ALA A 364 -11.01 -10.23 -13.61
N THR A 365 -10.32 -9.48 -14.47
CA THR A 365 -10.31 -9.67 -15.92
C THR A 365 -8.88 -9.94 -16.36
N VAL A 366 -8.71 -10.94 -17.20
CA VAL A 366 -7.39 -11.36 -17.71
C VAL A 366 -6.86 -10.37 -18.75
N ASN A 367 -5.56 -10.07 -18.69
CA ASN A 367 -4.81 -9.39 -19.75
C ASN A 367 -3.95 -10.38 -20.56
N PRO A 368 -4.44 -10.90 -21.69
CA PRO A 368 -3.72 -11.91 -22.48
C PRO A 368 -2.46 -11.38 -23.18
N ALA A 369 -2.18 -10.07 -23.14
CA ALA A 369 -0.94 -9.50 -23.67
C ALA A 369 0.26 -9.72 -22.74
N LEU A 370 0.02 -10.10 -21.48
CA LEU A 370 1.05 -10.42 -20.49
C LEU A 370 1.34 -11.92 -20.47
N PRO A 371 2.51 -12.34 -19.93
CA PRO A 371 2.76 -13.74 -19.65
C PRO A 371 1.74 -14.33 -18.67
N ASP A 372 1.44 -15.63 -18.76
CA ASP A 372 0.33 -16.26 -18.00
C ASP A 372 0.35 -15.95 -16.49
N ASP A 373 1.54 -15.94 -15.88
CA ASP A 373 1.75 -15.69 -14.45
C ASP A 373 1.53 -14.23 -14.03
N MET A 374 1.37 -13.33 -15.00
CA MET A 374 1.09 -11.90 -14.84
C MET A 374 -0.23 -11.48 -15.52
N ALA A 375 -0.78 -12.32 -16.40
CA ALA A 375 -1.99 -12.05 -17.16
C ALA A 375 -3.27 -12.11 -16.32
N GLY A 376 -3.20 -12.56 -15.07
CA GLY A 376 -4.37 -12.74 -14.21
C GLY A 376 -5.15 -14.02 -14.48
N TYR A 377 -4.62 -14.98 -15.24
CA TYR A 377 -5.27 -16.29 -15.36
C TYR A 377 -5.32 -17.01 -14.00
N PRO A 378 -6.43 -17.66 -13.64
CA PRO A 378 -6.47 -18.50 -12.45
C PRO A 378 -5.65 -19.78 -12.68
N VAL A 379 -5.05 -20.30 -11.61
CA VAL A 379 -4.43 -21.62 -11.59
C VAL A 379 -5.51 -22.64 -11.24
N ARG A 380 -5.74 -23.59 -12.15
CA ARG A 380 -6.55 -24.78 -11.93
C ARG A 380 -5.66 -25.91 -11.44
N ILE A 381 -6.04 -26.48 -10.31
CA ILE A 381 -5.46 -27.69 -9.72
C ILE A 381 -6.52 -28.78 -9.86
N LEU A 382 -6.28 -29.77 -10.72
CA LEU A 382 -7.26 -30.83 -10.97
C LEU A 382 -7.52 -31.67 -9.72
N ALA A 383 -8.69 -32.31 -9.65
CA ALA A 383 -8.93 -33.37 -8.69
C ALA A 383 -7.80 -34.42 -8.72
N ASP A 384 -7.40 -34.94 -7.56
CA ASP A 384 -6.31 -35.91 -7.37
C ASP A 384 -4.89 -35.42 -7.74
N ALA A 385 -4.71 -34.15 -8.11
CA ALA A 385 -3.44 -33.63 -8.64
C ALA A 385 -2.27 -33.66 -7.64
N ILE A 386 -2.56 -33.52 -6.35
CA ILE A 386 -1.54 -33.50 -5.28
C ILE A 386 -1.35 -34.90 -4.69
N ALA A 387 -2.46 -35.54 -4.35
CA ALA A 387 -2.56 -36.90 -3.82
C ALA A 387 -3.96 -37.46 -4.11
N PRO A 388 -4.22 -38.77 -3.94
CA PRO A 388 -5.59 -39.29 -4.08
C PRO A 388 -6.56 -38.54 -3.17
N GLY A 389 -7.62 -37.98 -3.73
CA GLY A 389 -8.61 -37.13 -3.07
C GLY A 389 -8.14 -35.71 -2.72
N VAL A 390 -6.97 -35.26 -3.21
CA VAL A 390 -6.40 -33.94 -2.90
C VAL A 390 -5.99 -33.18 -4.17
N PRO A 391 -6.73 -32.12 -4.54
CA PRO A 391 -8.09 -31.83 -4.05
C PRO A 391 -9.08 -32.93 -4.51
N TYR A 392 -10.23 -33.09 -3.85
CA TYR A 392 -11.24 -34.10 -4.24
C TYR A 392 -12.10 -33.67 -5.43
N GLN A 393 -12.01 -32.40 -5.80
CA GLN A 393 -12.60 -31.78 -6.99
C GLN A 393 -11.65 -30.67 -7.43
N ASP A 394 -11.73 -30.24 -8.70
CA ASP A 394 -10.90 -29.14 -9.20
C ASP A 394 -10.96 -27.92 -8.28
N LEU A 395 -9.78 -27.37 -7.96
CA LEU A 395 -9.64 -26.14 -7.18
C LEU A 395 -9.08 -25.05 -8.10
N LEU A 396 -9.76 -23.90 -8.12
CA LEU A 396 -9.34 -22.72 -8.86
C LEU A 396 -8.94 -21.63 -7.86
N VAL A 397 -7.71 -21.17 -7.99
CA VAL A 397 -7.14 -20.10 -7.17
C VAL A 397 -6.35 -19.13 -8.04
N THR A 398 -6.06 -17.94 -7.55
CA THR A 398 -5.16 -17.03 -8.26
C THR A 398 -3.70 -17.49 -8.17
N ALA A 399 -2.85 -16.93 -9.03
CA ALA A 399 -1.46 -17.34 -9.20
C ALA A 399 -0.59 -17.23 -7.94
N GLU A 400 -0.89 -16.27 -7.06
CA GLU A 400 -0.14 -16.02 -5.82
C GLU A 400 -0.70 -16.76 -4.61
N HIS A 401 -1.82 -17.50 -4.74
CA HIS A 401 -2.46 -18.18 -3.62
C HIS A 401 -1.55 -19.26 -3.01
N GLY A 402 -1.32 -19.18 -1.71
CA GLY A 402 -0.43 -20.03 -0.93
C GLY A 402 -1.02 -21.42 -0.70
N ILE A 403 -0.36 -22.41 -1.29
CA ILE A 403 -0.65 -23.82 -1.08
C ILE A 403 0.24 -24.35 0.04
N PHE A 404 -0.37 -24.99 1.05
CA PHE A 404 0.40 -25.56 2.15
C PHE A 404 1.05 -26.89 1.72
N ALA A 405 2.38 -26.92 1.68
CA ALA A 405 3.16 -28.10 1.31
C ALA A 405 4.47 -28.17 2.11
N ASN A 406 4.74 -29.31 2.74
CA ASN A 406 5.95 -29.58 3.54
C ASN A 406 6.31 -28.49 4.56
N GLY A 407 5.31 -27.89 5.21
CA GLY A 407 5.54 -26.85 6.22
C GLY A 407 5.74 -25.44 5.65
N TYR A 408 5.53 -25.24 4.36
CA TYR A 408 5.61 -23.94 3.69
C TYR A 408 4.29 -23.58 3.02
N LEU A 409 4.05 -22.28 2.85
CA LEU A 409 3.07 -21.78 1.88
C LEU A 409 3.79 -21.51 0.57
N VAL A 410 3.45 -22.26 -0.48
CA VAL A 410 4.04 -22.17 -1.81
C VAL A 410 3.01 -21.56 -2.76
N PRO A 411 3.31 -20.44 -3.43
CA PRO A 411 2.37 -19.86 -4.38
C PRO A 411 1.99 -20.84 -5.50
N ALA A 412 0.70 -20.89 -5.84
CA ALA A 412 0.16 -21.85 -6.80
C ALA A 412 0.88 -21.81 -8.16
N ARG A 413 1.27 -20.63 -8.67
CA ARG A 413 2.03 -20.51 -9.94
C ARG A 413 3.32 -21.33 -9.94
N MET A 414 3.97 -21.46 -8.78
CA MET A 414 5.26 -22.14 -8.68
C MET A 414 5.13 -23.66 -8.72
N LEU A 415 3.91 -24.17 -8.55
CA LEU A 415 3.54 -25.58 -8.65
C LEU A 415 2.97 -25.95 -10.02
N VAL A 416 2.74 -24.97 -10.91
CA VAL A 416 2.20 -25.18 -12.26
C VAL A 416 3.13 -26.11 -13.04
N ASN A 417 2.62 -27.29 -13.41
CA ASN A 417 3.36 -28.28 -14.20
C ASN A 417 2.89 -28.33 -15.67
N GLY A 418 1.86 -27.54 -16.02
CA GLY A 418 1.29 -27.45 -17.36
C GLY A 418 0.49 -28.70 -17.77
N SER A 419 0.16 -29.57 -16.81
CA SER A 419 -0.48 -30.86 -17.03
C SER A 419 -1.66 -31.05 -16.08
N SER A 420 -1.42 -31.38 -14.81
CA SER A 420 -2.46 -31.50 -13.76
C SER A 420 -2.65 -30.21 -12.93
N ILE A 421 -1.71 -29.28 -13.03
CA ILE A 421 -1.77 -27.94 -12.43
C ILE A 421 -1.37 -26.95 -13.51
N PHE A 422 -2.28 -26.07 -13.93
CA PHE A 422 -2.07 -25.19 -15.08
C PHE A 422 -2.87 -23.88 -14.97
N PHE A 423 -2.41 -22.86 -15.68
CA PHE A 423 -3.18 -21.62 -15.88
C PHE A 423 -4.36 -21.91 -16.80
N ASP A 424 -5.57 -21.69 -16.30
CA ASP A 424 -6.78 -21.98 -17.07
C ASP A 424 -7.13 -20.82 -18.00
N ARG A 425 -6.65 -20.92 -19.24
CA ARG A 425 -6.87 -19.90 -20.27
C ARG A 425 -8.31 -19.82 -20.78
N ALA A 426 -9.18 -20.75 -20.42
CA ALA A 426 -10.61 -20.67 -20.76
C ALA A 426 -11.34 -19.67 -19.87
N VAL A 427 -10.80 -19.35 -18.68
CA VAL A 427 -11.35 -18.35 -17.77
C VAL A 427 -10.68 -17.01 -18.07
N THR A 428 -11.48 -16.04 -18.54
CA THR A 428 -11.01 -14.70 -18.92
C THR A 428 -11.56 -13.59 -18.02
N GLU A 429 -12.59 -13.91 -17.23
CA GLU A 429 -13.18 -13.05 -16.21
C GLU A 429 -13.70 -13.95 -15.07
N TYR A 430 -13.52 -13.54 -13.82
CA TYR A 430 -13.98 -14.31 -12.67
C TYR A 430 -14.14 -13.49 -11.39
N ALA A 431 -15.09 -13.91 -10.55
CA ALA A 431 -15.20 -13.49 -9.17
C ALA A 431 -14.22 -14.27 -8.31
N TYR A 432 -13.55 -13.57 -7.39
CA TYR A 432 -12.64 -14.18 -6.44
C TYR A 432 -12.88 -13.70 -5.02
N TYR A 433 -12.58 -14.57 -4.06
CA TYR A 433 -12.96 -14.45 -2.67
C TYR A 433 -11.78 -14.69 -1.74
N HIS A 434 -11.83 -14.05 -0.59
CA HIS A 434 -10.93 -14.29 0.53
C HIS A 434 -11.69 -14.50 1.83
N VAL A 435 -11.05 -15.27 2.71
CA VAL A 435 -11.52 -15.54 4.08
C VAL A 435 -10.35 -15.27 5.01
N GLU A 436 -10.53 -14.39 5.98
CA GLU A 436 -9.54 -14.05 7.01
C GLU A 436 -9.99 -14.60 8.37
N THR A 437 -9.02 -15.13 9.12
CA THR A 437 -9.13 -15.44 10.55
C THR A 437 -8.27 -14.45 11.36
N ALA A 438 -8.50 -14.34 12.67
CA ALA A 438 -7.79 -13.36 13.52
C ALA A 438 -6.26 -13.41 13.35
N GLU A 439 -5.70 -14.61 13.42
CA GLU A 439 -4.33 -14.93 13.02
C GLU A 439 -4.33 -15.48 11.59
N HIS A 440 -3.22 -15.33 10.87
CA HIS A 440 -3.04 -16.07 9.63
C HIS A 440 -3.09 -17.57 9.93
N SER A 441 -3.89 -18.32 9.17
CA SER A 441 -4.14 -19.74 9.40
C SER A 441 -3.98 -20.55 8.13
N ILE A 442 -3.66 -21.83 8.29
CA ILE A 442 -3.86 -22.82 7.23
C ILE A 442 -5.31 -23.28 7.30
N ILE A 443 -6.06 -23.18 6.19
CA ILE A 443 -7.43 -23.66 6.03
C ILE A 443 -7.48 -24.78 4.99
N MET A 444 -8.63 -25.42 4.84
CA MET A 444 -8.82 -26.48 3.85
C MET A 444 -9.88 -26.07 2.83
N ALA A 445 -9.50 -26.09 1.55
CA ALA A 445 -10.35 -25.84 0.39
C ALA A 445 -10.34 -27.06 -0.54
N ASN A 446 -11.49 -27.62 -0.88
CA ASN A 446 -11.61 -28.82 -1.72
C ASN A 446 -10.75 -30.02 -1.24
N GLY A 447 -10.52 -30.15 0.07
CA GLY A 447 -9.66 -31.19 0.66
C GLY A 447 -8.16 -30.87 0.63
N MET A 448 -7.76 -29.73 0.07
CA MET A 448 -6.38 -29.26 -0.02
C MET A 448 -6.10 -28.18 1.02
N LEU A 449 -4.95 -28.27 1.69
CA LEU A 449 -4.52 -27.26 2.66
C LEU A 449 -3.96 -26.02 1.95
N THR A 450 -4.47 -24.86 2.34
CA THR A 450 -4.23 -23.55 1.71
C THR A 450 -4.14 -22.47 2.78
N GLU A 451 -3.78 -21.26 2.41
CA GLU A 451 -3.77 -20.13 3.34
C GLU A 451 -5.15 -19.48 3.51
N SER A 452 -5.39 -18.94 4.71
CA SER A 452 -6.37 -17.85 4.89
C SER A 452 -5.78 -16.53 4.39
N TYR A 453 -6.58 -15.47 4.27
CA TYR A 453 -6.06 -14.15 3.93
C TYR A 453 -5.09 -13.60 4.98
N LEU A 454 -3.90 -13.16 4.54
CA LEU A 454 -2.99 -12.34 5.33
C LEU A 454 -3.14 -10.87 4.89
N ASP A 455 -3.69 -10.04 5.77
CA ASP A 455 -3.90 -8.61 5.47
C ASP A 455 -2.59 -7.84 5.45
N THR A 456 -1.87 -7.90 4.32
CA THR A 456 -0.63 -7.15 4.06
C THR A 456 -0.90 -5.72 3.57
N GLY A 457 -2.15 -5.25 3.66
CA GLY A 457 -2.57 -3.90 3.27
C GLY A 457 -3.36 -3.82 1.95
N ASN A 458 -3.64 -4.94 1.29
CA ASN A 458 -4.40 -5.01 0.03
C ASN A 458 -5.92 -5.22 0.21
N ARG A 459 -6.42 -5.25 1.46
CA ARG A 459 -7.83 -5.52 1.80
C ARG A 459 -8.82 -4.52 1.21
N ARG A 460 -8.34 -3.31 0.91
CA ARG A 460 -9.11 -2.22 0.30
C ARG A 460 -9.54 -2.50 -1.14
N ASN A 461 -8.96 -3.51 -1.79
CA ASN A 461 -9.30 -3.91 -3.15
C ASN A 461 -10.52 -4.87 -3.21
N PHE A 462 -11.20 -5.12 -2.08
CA PHE A 462 -12.25 -6.13 -1.94
C PHE A 462 -13.55 -5.55 -1.37
N VAL A 463 -14.69 -5.99 -1.90
CA VAL A 463 -16.03 -5.74 -1.37
C VAL A 463 -16.36 -6.77 -0.29
N SER A 464 -16.66 -6.34 0.93
CA SER A 464 -17.10 -7.22 2.02
C SER A 464 -18.63 -7.26 2.09
N ASP A 465 -19.22 -8.44 2.32
CA ASP A 465 -20.67 -8.59 2.46
C ASP A 465 -21.11 -8.13 3.86
N GLY A 466 -21.57 -6.87 3.96
CA GLY A 466 -22.07 -6.25 5.18
C GLY A 466 -21.52 -4.85 5.43
N ASN A 467 -22.39 -3.92 5.82
CA ASN A 467 -22.15 -2.49 6.13
C ASN A 467 -21.18 -2.23 7.32
N VAL A 468 -20.20 -3.09 7.57
CA VAL A 468 -19.26 -2.98 8.69
C VAL A 468 -17.84 -3.31 8.22
N VAL A 469 -17.04 -2.27 8.05
CA VAL A 469 -15.60 -2.33 7.82
C VAL A 469 -14.89 -2.56 9.17
N THR A 470 -13.96 -3.52 9.25
CA THR A 470 -13.04 -3.64 10.39
C THR A 470 -11.88 -2.68 10.17
N ILE A 471 -11.73 -1.69 11.05
CA ILE A 471 -10.66 -0.69 11.04
C ILE A 471 -9.62 -1.06 12.12
N GLY A 472 -8.33 -1.05 11.79
CA GLY A 472 -7.23 -1.21 12.77
C GLY A 472 -6.36 -2.47 12.65
N ALA A 473 -6.46 -3.26 11.57
CA ALA A 473 -5.43 -4.25 11.27
C ALA A 473 -4.18 -3.51 10.75
N LYS A 474 -3.07 -3.53 11.50
CA LYS A 474 -1.75 -3.22 10.92
C LYS A 474 -1.56 -4.13 9.72
N ALA A 475 -1.00 -3.60 8.63
CA ALA A 475 -0.52 -4.44 7.53
C ALA A 475 0.39 -5.51 8.14
N LYS A 476 -0.09 -6.74 8.14
CA LYS A 476 0.65 -7.90 8.58
C LYS A 476 1.79 -8.09 7.59
N ASN A 477 2.90 -8.63 8.06
CA ASN A 477 4.00 -9.03 7.21
C ASN A 477 4.24 -10.54 7.34
N TRP A 478 4.75 -11.14 6.28
CA TRP A 478 5.01 -12.57 6.22
C TRP A 478 6.03 -13.05 7.26
N ALA A 479 6.99 -12.21 7.64
CA ALA A 479 8.05 -12.61 8.57
C ALA A 479 7.54 -12.83 10.00
N GLU A 480 6.56 -12.05 10.43
CA GLU A 480 6.09 -12.04 11.83
C GLU A 480 4.70 -12.66 12.00
N HIS A 481 3.85 -12.61 10.97
CA HIS A 481 2.42 -12.88 11.13
C HIS A 481 1.93 -14.09 10.34
N ALA A 482 2.76 -14.71 9.49
CA ALA A 482 2.35 -15.86 8.72
C ALA A 482 2.26 -17.13 9.59
N ALA A 483 1.23 -17.94 9.37
CA ALA A 483 1.05 -19.24 10.04
C ALA A 483 2.28 -20.15 9.88
N VAL A 484 2.89 -20.10 8.70
CA VAL A 484 4.11 -20.82 8.32
C VAL A 484 4.91 -19.98 7.33
N PRO A 485 6.23 -20.26 7.15
CA PRO A 485 7.06 -19.51 6.22
C PRO A 485 6.59 -19.61 4.77
N LEU A 486 6.77 -18.52 4.02
CA LEU A 486 6.62 -18.52 2.57
C LEU A 486 7.75 -19.33 1.93
N GLY A 487 7.42 -20.29 1.08
CA GLY A 487 8.35 -21.17 0.38
C GLY A 487 8.53 -20.78 -1.08
N THR A 488 9.35 -19.77 -1.38
CA THR A 488 9.69 -19.37 -2.77
C THR A 488 11.11 -19.77 -3.17
N ALA A 489 11.91 -20.30 -2.24
CA ALA A 489 13.27 -20.73 -2.54
C ALA A 489 13.26 -21.98 -3.44
N ARG A 490 14.03 -21.95 -4.53
CA ARG A 490 14.12 -23.04 -5.51
C ARG A 490 14.35 -24.42 -4.88
N HIS A 491 15.25 -24.53 -3.91
CA HIS A 491 15.57 -25.81 -3.24
C HIS A 491 14.41 -26.36 -2.40
N VAL A 492 13.43 -25.53 -2.05
CA VAL A 492 12.19 -25.92 -1.37
C VAL A 492 11.15 -26.37 -2.40
N VAL A 493 10.92 -25.57 -3.45
CA VAL A 493 9.79 -25.76 -4.37
C VAL A 493 10.08 -26.77 -5.49
N GLU A 494 11.29 -26.78 -6.05
CA GLU A 494 11.65 -27.66 -7.17
C GLU A 494 11.44 -29.15 -6.86
N PRO A 495 11.81 -29.68 -5.68
CA PRO A 495 11.50 -31.06 -5.32
C PRO A 495 10.00 -31.36 -5.30
N MET A 496 9.18 -30.45 -4.78
CA MET A 496 7.72 -30.62 -4.73
C MET A 496 7.14 -30.63 -6.14
N TRP A 497 7.54 -29.66 -6.96
CA TRP A 497 7.13 -29.57 -8.36
C TRP A 497 7.47 -30.84 -9.13
N ARG A 498 8.66 -31.43 -8.92
CA ARG A 498 9.08 -32.67 -9.59
C ARG A 498 8.19 -33.86 -9.23
N VAL A 499 7.78 -33.97 -7.97
CA VAL A 499 6.85 -35.02 -7.52
C VAL A 499 5.48 -34.85 -8.19
N LEU A 500 4.95 -33.62 -8.20
CA LEU A 500 3.66 -33.31 -8.82
C LEU A 500 3.69 -33.52 -10.34
N ALA A 501 4.77 -33.13 -11.01
CA ALA A 501 4.95 -33.34 -12.44
C ALA A 501 5.07 -34.84 -12.80
N ALA A 502 5.72 -35.65 -11.96
CA ALA A 502 5.80 -37.10 -12.17
C ALA A 502 4.45 -37.80 -11.96
N ARG A 503 3.62 -37.27 -11.06
CA ARG A 503 2.26 -37.76 -10.79
C ARG A 503 1.26 -37.38 -11.88
N ALA A 504 1.46 -36.25 -12.56
CA ALA A 504 0.47 -35.66 -13.47
C ALA A 504 -0.16 -36.63 -14.50
N PRO A 505 0.57 -37.59 -15.12
CA PRO A 505 -0.03 -38.56 -16.06
C PRO A 505 -1.04 -39.52 -15.43
N GLU A 506 -1.05 -39.68 -14.11
CA GLU A 506 -2.00 -40.52 -13.37
C GLU A 506 -3.31 -39.79 -13.05
N VAL A 507 -3.35 -38.47 -13.29
CA VAL A 507 -4.47 -37.60 -12.92
C VAL A 507 -5.49 -37.56 -14.06
N ALA A 508 -6.75 -37.87 -13.76
CA ALA A 508 -7.81 -37.81 -14.76
C ALA A 508 -7.98 -36.38 -15.30
N GLY A 509 -8.08 -36.24 -16.63
CA GLY A 509 -8.24 -34.92 -17.26
C GLY A 509 -6.95 -34.11 -17.40
N HIS A 510 -5.78 -34.68 -17.07
CA HIS A 510 -4.49 -33.99 -17.22
C HIS A 510 -4.26 -33.54 -18.67
N MET A 511 -3.60 -32.40 -18.85
CA MET A 511 -3.14 -31.97 -20.17
C MET A 511 -1.83 -32.67 -20.54
N ALA A 512 -1.59 -32.87 -21.84
CA ALA A 512 -0.29 -33.31 -22.32
C ALA A 512 0.74 -32.20 -22.07
N ALA A 513 1.82 -32.52 -21.35
CA ALA A 513 2.87 -31.55 -21.10
C ALA A 513 3.45 -31.06 -22.42
N SER A 514 3.54 -29.74 -22.60
CA SER A 514 4.15 -29.15 -23.78
C SER A 514 5.61 -29.57 -23.90
N ALA A 515 6.10 -29.74 -25.14
CA ALA A 515 7.51 -30.00 -25.39
C ALA A 515 8.35 -28.87 -24.77
N LYS A 516 9.44 -29.25 -24.08
CA LYS A 516 10.37 -28.24 -23.54
C LYS A 516 10.91 -27.41 -24.70
N PRO A 517 10.87 -26.08 -24.62
CA PRO A 517 11.42 -25.24 -25.67
C PRO A 517 12.93 -25.48 -25.78
N ASP A 518 13.45 -25.39 -26.99
CA ASP A 518 14.89 -25.47 -27.21
C ASP A 518 15.58 -24.32 -26.46
N MET A 519 16.67 -24.65 -25.77
CA MET A 519 17.40 -23.69 -24.94
C MET A 519 18.80 -23.43 -25.52
N THR A 520 19.29 -22.22 -25.33
CA THR A 520 20.65 -21.82 -25.69
C THR A 520 21.33 -21.09 -24.54
N ARG A 521 22.65 -21.24 -24.44
CA ARG A 521 23.50 -20.43 -23.55
C ARG A 521 24.19 -19.29 -24.30
N ASN A 522 23.98 -19.18 -25.60
CA ASN A 522 24.55 -18.11 -26.41
C ASN A 522 23.81 -16.79 -26.14
N HIS A 523 24.40 -15.93 -25.32
CA HIS A 523 23.86 -14.61 -25.00
C HIS A 523 23.78 -13.68 -26.22
N GLY A 524 24.54 -13.91 -27.30
CA GLY A 524 24.47 -13.06 -28.49
C GLY A 524 24.83 -11.59 -28.24
N LEU A 525 25.63 -11.32 -27.19
CA LEU A 525 25.96 -9.96 -26.74
C LEU A 525 26.63 -9.19 -27.87
N HIS A 526 26.08 -8.02 -28.17
CA HIS A 526 26.62 -7.05 -29.12
C HIS A 526 26.31 -5.64 -28.62
N LEU A 527 26.95 -4.64 -29.21
CA LEU A 527 26.65 -3.24 -28.90
C LEU A 527 25.81 -2.61 -30.00
N VAL A 528 24.98 -1.65 -29.62
CA VAL A 528 24.27 -0.77 -30.54
C VAL A 528 24.58 0.68 -30.17
N THR A 529 25.13 1.44 -31.11
CA THR A 529 25.39 2.88 -30.91
C THR A 529 24.09 3.69 -30.91
N ALA A 530 24.12 4.95 -30.45
CA ALA A 530 22.98 5.87 -30.55
C ALA A 530 22.44 6.05 -31.99
N ALA A 531 23.30 5.89 -33.00
CA ALA A 531 22.93 5.92 -34.41
C ALA A 531 22.37 4.58 -34.95
N GLY A 532 22.13 3.59 -34.08
CA GLY A 532 21.60 2.27 -34.47
C GLY A 532 22.62 1.31 -35.08
N THR A 533 23.90 1.72 -35.20
CA THR A 533 24.95 0.84 -35.75
C THR A 533 25.26 -0.30 -34.78
N VAL A 534 25.24 -1.55 -35.28
CA VAL A 534 25.58 -2.76 -34.53
C VAL A 534 27.10 -3.02 -34.55
N ILE A 535 27.70 -3.15 -33.38
CA ILE A 535 29.11 -3.53 -33.20
C ILE A 535 29.16 -4.96 -32.63
N ARG A 536 29.72 -5.88 -33.42
CA ARG A 536 29.90 -7.28 -33.01
C ARG A 536 31.15 -7.44 -32.13
N PRO A 537 31.21 -8.46 -31.26
CA PRO A 537 32.41 -8.77 -30.50
C PRO A 537 33.63 -8.95 -31.41
N LEU A 538 34.71 -8.23 -31.10
CA LEU A 538 36.02 -8.44 -31.72
C LEU A 538 36.67 -9.71 -31.20
N ARG A 539 36.53 -9.97 -29.89
CA ARG A 539 37.13 -11.11 -29.20
C ARG A 539 36.30 -11.48 -27.96
N ALA A 540 36.23 -12.77 -27.67
CA ALA A 540 35.75 -13.30 -26.40
C ALA A 540 36.86 -14.16 -25.77
N MET A 541 37.24 -13.86 -24.53
CA MET A 541 38.19 -14.67 -23.75
C MET A 541 37.65 -14.89 -22.35
N GLY A 542 37.24 -16.14 -22.06
CA GLY A 542 36.58 -16.45 -20.79
C GLY A 542 35.35 -15.56 -20.62
N ARG A 543 35.32 -14.77 -19.54
CA ARG A 543 34.24 -13.83 -19.22
C ARG A 543 34.36 -12.48 -19.94
N ASN A 544 35.51 -12.16 -20.51
CA ASN A 544 35.77 -10.84 -21.08
C ASN A 544 35.41 -10.79 -22.57
N ILE A 545 34.40 -9.98 -22.90
CA ILE A 545 33.95 -9.73 -24.27
C ILE A 545 34.42 -8.35 -24.69
N SER A 546 35.20 -8.27 -25.77
CA SER A 546 35.81 -7.03 -26.22
C SER A 546 35.26 -6.56 -27.56
N PHE A 547 35.06 -5.25 -27.69
CA PHE A 547 34.45 -4.57 -28.83
C PHE A 547 35.32 -3.39 -29.25
N MET A 548 35.46 -3.19 -30.57
CA MET A 548 36.14 -2.02 -31.10
C MET A 548 35.12 -0.90 -31.31
N LEU A 549 35.27 0.20 -30.57
CA LEU A 549 34.42 1.38 -30.65
C LEU A 549 35.00 2.38 -31.67
N PRO A 550 34.18 2.92 -32.59
CA PRO A 550 34.54 4.08 -33.40
C PRO A 550 34.89 5.30 -32.53
N ALA A 551 35.64 6.23 -33.10
CA ALA A 551 35.93 7.51 -32.45
C ALA A 551 34.63 8.32 -32.26
N GLY A 552 34.50 9.01 -31.13
CA GLY A 552 33.36 9.89 -30.84
C GLY A 552 32.08 9.21 -30.36
N VAL A 553 32.10 7.90 -30.06
CA VAL A 553 30.97 7.20 -29.45
C VAL A 553 30.92 7.49 -27.94
N GLU A 554 29.91 8.24 -27.51
CA GLU A 554 29.74 8.65 -26.10
C GLU A 554 28.89 7.68 -25.27
N SER A 555 28.11 6.82 -25.93
CA SER A 555 27.30 5.79 -25.29
C SER A 555 27.02 4.63 -26.25
N VAL A 556 26.76 3.46 -25.66
CA VAL A 556 26.34 2.26 -26.39
C VAL A 556 25.25 1.54 -25.61
N ARG A 557 24.39 0.78 -26.29
CA ARG A 557 23.50 -0.18 -25.64
C ARG A 557 24.12 -1.57 -25.69
N LEU A 558 24.16 -2.27 -24.56
CA LEU A 558 24.51 -3.69 -24.47
C LEU A 558 23.25 -4.49 -24.79
N VAL A 559 23.25 -5.14 -25.94
CA VAL A 559 22.11 -5.92 -26.41
C VAL A 559 22.45 -7.41 -26.39
N SER A 560 21.62 -8.20 -25.71
CA SER A 560 21.77 -9.65 -25.60
C SER A 560 20.41 -10.35 -25.72
N ARG A 561 20.43 -11.67 -25.88
CA ARG A 561 19.27 -12.47 -25.51
C ARG A 561 18.94 -12.23 -24.04
N ALA A 562 17.66 -12.29 -23.71
CA ALA A 562 17.17 -12.21 -22.35
C ALA A 562 15.96 -13.12 -22.19
N ALA A 563 15.74 -13.58 -20.98
CA ALA A 563 14.61 -14.42 -20.62
C ALA A 563 14.31 -14.26 -19.13
N ARG A 564 13.09 -14.58 -18.70
CA ARG A 564 12.78 -14.67 -17.28
C ARG A 564 13.28 -16.02 -16.76
N PRO A 565 14.01 -16.08 -15.64
CA PRO A 565 14.46 -17.36 -15.08
C PRO A 565 13.33 -18.38 -14.87
N CYS A 566 12.12 -17.92 -14.49
CA CYS A 566 10.94 -18.79 -14.38
C CYS A 566 10.55 -19.50 -15.70
N ASP A 567 10.83 -18.89 -16.85
CA ASP A 567 10.47 -19.45 -18.17
C ASP A 567 11.48 -20.48 -18.67
N VAL A 568 12.74 -20.34 -18.26
CA VAL A 568 13.85 -21.14 -18.80
C VAL A 568 14.37 -22.18 -17.81
N GLU A 569 14.26 -21.94 -16.51
CA GLU A 569 14.62 -22.91 -15.48
C GLU A 569 13.40 -23.72 -15.02
N GLY A 570 12.24 -23.06 -14.94
CA GLY A 570 10.95 -23.64 -14.56
C GLY A 570 10.17 -22.76 -13.57
N PRO A 571 8.86 -23.01 -13.41
CA PRO A 571 7.97 -22.18 -12.59
C PRO A 571 8.29 -22.18 -11.10
N PHE A 572 9.04 -23.18 -10.62
CA PHE A 572 9.57 -23.27 -9.26
C PHE A 572 10.69 -22.25 -8.96
N VAL A 573 10.99 -21.32 -9.88
CA VAL A 573 11.90 -20.19 -9.70
C VAL A 573 11.11 -18.89 -9.61
N ASP A 574 11.18 -18.21 -8.48
CA ASP A 574 10.42 -16.97 -8.21
C ASP A 574 10.99 -15.70 -8.89
N LYS A 575 11.92 -15.86 -9.82
CA LYS A 575 12.52 -14.73 -10.55
C LYS A 575 11.77 -14.51 -11.87
N ARG A 576 10.86 -13.54 -11.85
CA ARG A 576 10.00 -13.15 -12.98
C ARG A 576 10.53 -11.97 -13.81
N ARG A 577 11.69 -11.41 -13.45
CA ARG A 577 12.32 -10.34 -14.23
C ARG A 577 13.04 -10.89 -15.45
N VAL A 578 12.99 -10.14 -16.54
CA VAL A 578 13.72 -10.47 -17.77
C VAL A 578 15.21 -10.17 -17.53
N LEU A 579 16.07 -11.18 -17.64
CA LEU A 579 17.51 -11.06 -17.41
C LEU A 579 18.30 -11.41 -18.68
N GLY A 580 19.16 -10.48 -19.09
CA GLY A 580 20.11 -10.60 -20.20
C GLY A 580 21.44 -11.16 -19.74
N VAL A 581 22.45 -10.31 -19.55
CA VAL A 581 23.78 -10.68 -19.01
C VAL A 581 24.06 -9.97 -17.69
N LEU A 582 24.77 -10.64 -16.78
CA LEU A 582 25.30 -10.03 -15.56
C LEU A 582 26.64 -9.39 -15.88
N ALA A 583 26.63 -8.07 -16.09
CA ALA A 583 27.83 -7.29 -16.34
C ALA A 583 28.60 -7.09 -15.03
N GLY A 584 29.89 -7.41 -15.04
CA GLY A 584 30.85 -7.10 -13.98
C GLY A 584 31.70 -5.89 -14.37
N ARG A 585 33.02 -6.02 -14.31
CA ARG A 585 33.92 -4.93 -14.69
C ARG A 585 33.75 -4.52 -16.15
N VAL A 586 33.68 -3.21 -16.39
CA VAL A 586 33.65 -2.61 -17.73
C VAL A 586 34.84 -1.67 -17.87
N THR A 587 35.64 -1.84 -18.92
CA THR A 587 36.85 -1.04 -19.14
C THR A 587 36.95 -0.57 -20.58
N VAL A 588 37.32 0.69 -20.78
CA VAL A 588 37.64 1.28 -22.09
C VAL A 588 39.13 1.56 -22.15
N LEU A 589 39.83 0.95 -23.11
CA LEU A 589 41.22 1.24 -23.44
C LEU A 589 41.28 2.18 -24.65
N SER A 590 41.76 3.40 -24.45
CA SER A 590 41.86 4.45 -25.47
C SER A 590 43.22 5.15 -25.37
N ALA A 591 43.93 5.28 -26.49
CA ALA A 591 45.26 5.89 -26.56
C ALA A 591 46.25 5.39 -25.47
N GLY A 592 46.24 4.08 -25.16
CA GLY A 592 47.11 3.47 -24.16
C GLY A 592 46.67 3.63 -22.70
N THR A 593 45.55 4.30 -22.44
CA THR A 593 44.99 4.49 -21.09
C THR A 593 43.73 3.64 -20.90
N ALA A 594 43.68 2.85 -19.82
CA ALA A 594 42.52 2.06 -19.45
C ALA A 594 41.68 2.81 -18.42
N THR A 595 40.40 3.04 -18.72
CA THR A 595 39.42 3.70 -17.84
C THR A 595 38.32 2.71 -17.48
N GLU A 596 38.01 2.57 -16.20
CA GLU A 596 36.87 1.77 -15.73
C GLU A 596 35.57 2.57 -15.84
N ILE A 597 34.51 1.93 -16.34
CA ILE A 597 33.18 2.54 -16.48
C ILE A 597 32.26 1.96 -15.42
N THR A 598 31.86 2.78 -14.45
CA THR A 598 31.00 2.38 -13.33
C THR A 598 29.57 2.90 -13.43
N ALA A 599 29.22 3.63 -14.50
CA ALA A 599 27.90 4.26 -14.66
C ALA A 599 26.74 3.26 -14.48
N HIS A 600 26.88 2.05 -15.01
CA HIS A 600 25.90 0.97 -14.86
C HIS A 600 25.60 0.59 -13.39
N LEU A 601 26.54 0.79 -12.48
CA LEU A 601 26.36 0.50 -11.05
C LEU A 601 25.56 1.60 -10.32
N ALA A 602 25.46 2.80 -10.89
CA ALA A 602 24.80 3.96 -10.28
C ALA A 602 23.34 4.15 -10.73
N GLU A 603 22.88 3.45 -11.76
CA GLU A 603 21.50 3.55 -12.26
C GLU A 603 20.47 3.11 -11.20
N ALA A 604 19.24 3.62 -11.25
CA ALA A 604 18.14 3.07 -10.46
C ALA A 604 17.72 1.69 -11.00
N ASP A 605 17.15 0.81 -10.16
CA ASP A 605 16.66 -0.49 -10.63
C ASP A 605 15.53 -0.32 -11.65
N GLY A 606 15.62 -1.01 -12.79
CA GLY A 606 14.69 -0.88 -13.92
C GLY A 606 14.99 0.30 -14.86
N ALA A 607 15.91 1.20 -14.51
CA ALA A 607 16.24 2.35 -15.35
C ALA A 607 17.17 1.94 -16.50
N ASN A 608 16.89 2.48 -17.70
CA ASN A 608 17.79 2.39 -18.86
C ASN A 608 18.21 0.96 -19.25
N GLY A 609 17.40 -0.05 -18.92
CA GLY A 609 17.65 -1.47 -19.20
C GLY A 609 18.58 -2.18 -18.20
N TRP A 610 18.93 -1.53 -17.09
CA TRP A 610 19.66 -2.15 -15.98
C TRP A 610 18.69 -2.62 -14.89
N GLN A 611 18.86 -3.86 -14.44
CA GLN A 611 18.06 -4.49 -13.41
C GLN A 611 18.96 -5.24 -12.42
N ASP A 612 18.46 -5.54 -11.23
CA ASP A 612 19.03 -6.45 -10.24
C ASP A 612 20.55 -6.30 -9.99
N MET A 613 20.91 -5.78 -8.82
CA MET A 613 22.31 -5.66 -8.39
C MET A 613 22.65 -6.77 -7.38
N PRO A 614 23.01 -8.00 -7.81
CA PRO A 614 23.28 -9.09 -6.87
C PRO A 614 24.50 -8.85 -5.99
N GLN A 615 25.41 -7.96 -6.41
CA GLN A 615 26.56 -7.51 -5.65
C GLN A 615 26.96 -6.09 -6.10
N PRO A 616 27.64 -5.30 -5.25
CA PRO A 616 27.96 -3.90 -5.56
C PRO A 616 28.80 -3.67 -6.83
N THR A 617 29.41 -4.72 -7.39
CA THR A 617 30.29 -4.65 -8.56
C THR A 617 29.69 -5.29 -9.81
N ALA A 618 28.42 -5.68 -9.78
CA ALA A 618 27.79 -6.36 -10.91
C ALA A 618 26.32 -6.05 -11.02
N ARG A 619 25.83 -5.99 -12.25
CA ARG A 619 24.42 -5.67 -12.52
C ARG A 619 23.88 -6.40 -13.73
N TRP A 620 22.64 -6.86 -13.64
CA TRP A 620 21.96 -7.48 -14.77
C TRP A 620 21.51 -6.42 -15.78
N THR A 621 21.58 -6.77 -17.06
CA THR A 621 20.82 -6.09 -18.11
C THR A 621 19.45 -6.76 -18.23
N ASP A 622 18.45 -6.09 -18.77
CA ASP A 622 17.18 -6.70 -19.22
C ASP A 622 17.23 -7.27 -20.65
N GLY A 623 18.41 -7.24 -21.27
CA GLY A 623 18.64 -7.56 -22.67
C GLY A 623 18.94 -6.35 -23.54
N ASN A 624 18.73 -5.12 -23.06
CA ASN A 624 19.02 -3.89 -23.79
C ASN A 624 19.37 -2.69 -22.87
N ALA A 625 20.56 -2.71 -22.29
CA ALA A 625 20.99 -1.73 -21.29
C ALA A 625 21.85 -0.60 -21.87
N LEU A 626 21.56 0.67 -21.54
CA LEU A 626 22.37 1.82 -21.94
C LEU A 626 23.63 1.94 -21.08
N LEU A 627 24.79 1.97 -21.69
CA LEU A 627 26.08 2.21 -21.03
C LEU A 627 26.67 3.55 -21.50
N PRO A 628 26.64 4.58 -20.64
CA PRO A 628 27.37 5.82 -20.88
C PRO A 628 28.88 5.56 -20.86
N LEU A 629 29.59 6.04 -21.87
CA LEU A 629 31.05 5.96 -22.00
C LEU A 629 31.73 7.31 -21.78
N GLY A 630 30.97 8.41 -21.79
CA GLY A 630 31.49 9.77 -21.70
C GLY A 630 32.44 10.09 -22.85
N THR A 631 33.50 10.86 -22.59
CA THR A 631 34.47 11.30 -23.60
C THR A 631 35.61 10.31 -23.86
N THR A 632 35.48 9.06 -23.42
CA THR A 632 36.56 8.05 -23.48
C THR A 632 37.00 7.69 -24.91
N THR A 633 36.15 7.93 -25.91
CA THR A 633 36.42 7.71 -27.34
C THR A 633 36.79 9.00 -28.10
N ALA A 634 36.92 10.15 -27.40
CA ALA A 634 37.16 11.45 -28.04
C ALA A 634 38.53 11.55 -28.73
N ARG A 635 39.50 10.70 -28.36
CA ARG A 635 40.88 10.70 -28.87
C ARG A 635 41.13 9.66 -29.98
N GLY A 636 40.10 8.97 -30.46
CA GLY A 636 40.21 7.95 -31.51
C GLY A 636 39.46 6.65 -31.17
N PRO A 637 39.63 5.60 -31.98
CA PRO A 637 39.04 4.29 -31.69
C PRO A 637 39.47 3.75 -30.32
N ALA A 638 38.56 3.07 -29.63
CA ALA A 638 38.81 2.52 -28.30
C ALA A 638 38.39 1.05 -28.21
N LEU A 639 39.03 0.28 -27.34
CA LEU A 639 38.64 -1.09 -27.04
C LEU A 639 37.79 -1.11 -25.77
N LEU A 640 36.50 -1.42 -25.88
CA LEU A 640 35.63 -1.68 -24.74
C LEU A 640 35.70 -3.15 -24.38
N THR A 641 35.94 -3.47 -23.12
CA THR A 641 35.84 -4.83 -22.58
C THR A 641 34.76 -4.87 -21.50
N VAL A 642 33.81 -5.79 -21.65
CA VAL A 642 32.75 -6.07 -20.69
C VAL A 642 32.98 -7.47 -20.11
N GLU A 643 33.09 -7.56 -18.80
CA GLU A 643 33.10 -8.85 -18.09
C GLU A 643 31.67 -9.36 -17.94
N VAL A 644 31.38 -10.55 -18.46
CA VAL A 644 30.11 -11.26 -18.30
C VAL A 644 30.27 -12.33 -17.23
N LEU A 645 29.75 -12.06 -16.03
CA LEU A 645 29.86 -12.97 -14.89
C LEU A 645 28.89 -14.16 -14.99
N GLN A 646 27.70 -13.90 -15.50
CA GLN A 646 26.64 -14.89 -15.71
C GLN A 646 25.80 -14.53 -16.94
N ALA A 647 25.29 -15.55 -17.63
CA ALA A 647 24.42 -15.41 -18.78
C ALA A 647 23.55 -16.67 -18.95
N GLY A 648 22.29 -16.45 -19.29
CA GLY A 648 21.33 -17.48 -19.66
C GLY A 648 20.98 -18.45 -18.51
N PRO A 649 20.27 -19.54 -18.85
CA PRO A 649 19.87 -19.95 -20.20
C PRO A 649 18.82 -19.04 -20.87
N TYR A 650 18.66 -19.16 -22.19
CA TYR A 650 17.69 -18.43 -23.00
C TYR A 650 16.91 -19.39 -23.90
N LEU A 651 15.77 -18.96 -24.43
CA LEU A 651 15.06 -19.66 -25.49
C LEU A 651 15.87 -19.59 -26.81
N ALA A 652 15.97 -20.70 -27.53
CA ALA A 652 16.83 -20.84 -28.72
C ALA A 652 16.25 -20.12 -29.95
N THR A 653 14.93 -20.15 -30.10
CA THR A 653 14.18 -19.24 -30.97
C THR A 653 14.02 -17.91 -30.24
N PRO A 654 14.33 -16.76 -30.88
CA PRO A 654 13.86 -15.51 -30.32
C PRO A 654 12.34 -15.60 -30.25
N ALA A 655 11.77 -15.56 -29.04
CA ALA A 655 10.40 -15.06 -28.91
C ALA A 655 10.38 -13.75 -29.69
N GLU A 656 9.47 -13.60 -30.65
CA GLU A 656 9.40 -12.42 -31.50
C GLU A 656 9.55 -11.18 -30.63
N PHE A 657 10.66 -10.47 -30.79
CA PHE A 657 10.83 -9.17 -30.19
C PHE A 657 9.97 -8.23 -31.03
N THR A 658 8.67 -8.19 -30.74
CA THR A 658 7.77 -7.18 -31.30
C THR A 658 8.17 -5.85 -30.67
N LEU A 659 8.97 -5.08 -31.40
CA LEU A 659 8.97 -3.64 -31.19
C LEU A 659 7.51 -3.18 -31.30
N PRO A 660 6.98 -2.33 -30.41
CA PRO A 660 5.77 -1.60 -30.75
C PRO A 660 6.09 -0.79 -32.01
N VAL A 661 5.62 -1.26 -33.15
CA VAL A 661 5.66 -0.48 -34.38
C VAL A 661 4.78 0.72 -34.09
N ALA A 662 5.37 1.90 -34.01
CA ALA A 662 4.62 3.13 -34.13
C ALA A 662 3.82 3.04 -35.42
N ALA A 663 2.49 2.95 -35.30
CA ALA A 663 1.60 3.11 -36.44
C ALA A 663 1.75 4.56 -36.91
N ASN A 664 2.66 4.78 -37.85
CA ASN A 664 2.55 5.93 -38.76
C ASN A 664 1.42 5.58 -39.73
N GLY A 665 0.26 6.20 -39.53
CA GLY A 665 -0.96 6.08 -40.32
C GLY A 665 -2.13 6.69 -39.58
#